data_AF-A0A816N6E5-F1
#
_entry.id   AF-A0A816N6E5-F1
#
_cell.length_a   1.000
_cell.length_b   1.000
_cell.length_c   1.000
_cell.angle_alpha   90.00
_cell.angle_beta   90.00
_cell.angle_gamma   90.00
#
_symmetry.space_group_name_H-M   'P 1'
#
loop_
_entity.id
_entity.type
_entity.pdbx_description
1 polymer ?
#
loop_
_entity_poly.entity_id
_entity_poly.type
_entity_poly.pdbx_seq_one_letter_code
_entity_poly.pdbx_strand_id
1 'polypeptide(L)'
;MTEWLCRRYLAKQNIQHEASGKNEVYECCRDELPFLETLAFNGMKKNIIILDPQLVEKAMKETRCSLKDHPHLFNIGVLKSLDSRSTGNQILTSKDYYFVHLSFQEYFAARYCFNALNAPTAASQTVIEFINTHKYDQHLALVFTFVSGLVSESDRKPCFNAFWETIQAKPLDLVGIRHMQLLITCIEETSDKSTISRYTELVQWIGKYIKHNIFKKDKIIRQHLVPSLQRAQSITCDQIIINVLINLLQHGDAKNTLEVLLFIRDLQISNPPSILLNSVVIALDNGFKEVRGNACQALGRMGEKTTTNEVINKLVSVALEDATLNVRINACKALGVMGEKVATNQFINKLVSALRDEDWDVRASACEVVGMMGEKVATTEVINKLVSALGDEDSSVREKAYEALGRMGDKAAMTEVINKLVNTLEDEDWNVRQKACEGLRMMGEKAATTEIINKLVSVLEDENKDVRASACEVLGMMGEKVTTSEVINKLVITLEDEDWNVRENANEALGRMGEKAATSEVINKLLSTLEDEDKDVRASACEVLGMMGGKVATSEMISKLVSALEDEDWIVRANACKALGVMGKKAANIATNEVFRKLLIEVNCNASWSWDAATALNNMLSTPAVISHLDPMIVSDVCLCKYATAILENVSADELISICFSSKNIDWLRVVIFCALCNGAAVTATEEKVVIHSRNKTVDLCFPSLKLHHEMIKAFSDQAEQLHLSLEMSSEASNKPNIASSCCNIC
;
A
#
# COMPACT_ATOMS: atom_id res chain seq x y z
N MET A 1 -24.57 11.02 11.25
CA MET A 1 -24.29 9.74 11.98
C MET A 1 -25.14 9.57 13.24
N THR A 2 -25.09 10.47 14.22
CA THR A 2 -25.86 10.33 15.48
C THR A 2 -27.36 10.13 15.25
N GLU A 3 -27.98 10.97 14.41
CA GLU A 3 -29.41 10.82 14.09
C GLU A 3 -29.75 9.43 13.53
N TRP A 4 -28.94 8.92 12.61
CA TRP A 4 -29.10 7.57 12.06
C TRP A 4 -29.03 6.50 13.17
N LEU A 5 -28.10 6.64 14.12
CA LEU A 5 -27.97 5.70 15.23
C LEU A 5 -29.20 5.73 16.15
N CYS A 6 -29.66 6.92 16.53
CA CYS A 6 -30.84 7.10 17.36
C CYS A 6 -32.09 6.53 16.69
N ARG A 7 -32.29 6.78 15.38
CA ARG A 7 -33.42 6.20 14.64
C ARG A 7 -33.35 4.67 14.58
N ARG A 8 -32.15 4.09 14.38
CA ARG A 8 -31.94 2.64 14.40
C ARG A 8 -32.20 2.04 15.79
N TYR A 9 -31.84 2.74 16.86
CA TYR A 9 -32.13 2.35 18.23
C TYR A 9 -33.64 2.29 18.50
N LEU A 10 -34.36 3.39 18.17
CA LEU A 10 -35.80 3.50 18.37
C LEU A 10 -36.58 2.48 17.53
N ALA A 11 -36.14 2.21 16.29
CA ALA A 11 -36.72 1.16 15.46
C ALA A 11 -36.60 -0.23 16.10
N LYS A 12 -35.48 -0.54 16.77
CA LYS A 12 -35.31 -1.80 17.52
C LYS A 12 -36.20 -1.89 18.77
N GLN A 13 -36.67 -0.76 19.29
CA GLN A 13 -37.64 -0.70 20.39
C GLN A 13 -39.10 -0.77 19.89
N ASN A 14 -39.34 -0.98 18.59
CA ASN A 14 -40.65 -0.89 17.94
C ASN A 14 -41.35 0.48 18.11
N ILE A 15 -40.58 1.55 18.34
CA ILE A 15 -41.12 2.89 18.45
C ILE A 15 -41.04 3.55 17.06
N GLN A 16 -42.19 3.75 16.40
CA GLN A 16 -42.27 4.35 15.06
C GLN A 16 -42.11 5.88 15.12
N HIS A 17 -40.93 6.37 14.71
CA HIS A 17 -40.60 7.81 14.63
C HIS A 17 -40.07 8.24 13.26
N GLU A 18 -40.46 7.56 12.18
CA GLU A 18 -39.99 7.83 10.81
C GLU A 18 -40.28 9.28 10.34
N ALA A 19 -41.27 9.95 10.93
CA ALA A 19 -41.66 11.34 10.62
C ALA A 19 -41.21 12.40 11.65
N SER A 20 -40.52 12.03 12.74
CA SER A 20 -40.12 12.97 13.81
C SER A 20 -38.88 13.79 13.46
N GLY A 21 -38.85 15.06 13.90
CA GLY A 21 -37.72 15.97 13.71
C GLY A 21 -36.47 15.54 14.51
N LYS A 22 -35.28 16.01 14.10
CA LYS A 22 -33.98 15.66 14.71
C LYS A 22 -33.94 15.83 16.24
N ASN A 23 -34.57 16.89 16.77
CA ASN A 23 -34.58 17.17 18.19
C ASN A 23 -35.44 16.18 18.99
N GLU A 24 -36.59 15.76 18.45
CA GLU A 24 -37.46 14.75 19.08
C GLU A 24 -36.75 13.41 19.18
N VAL A 25 -36.04 13.01 18.12
CA VAL A 25 -35.25 11.77 18.09
C VAL A 25 -34.13 11.77 19.15
N TYR A 26 -33.50 12.93 19.38
CA TYR A 26 -32.46 13.07 20.41
C TYR A 26 -33.03 13.06 21.83
N GLU A 27 -34.19 13.69 22.06
CA GLU A 27 -34.88 13.62 23.35
C GLU A 27 -35.24 12.18 23.71
N CYS A 28 -35.66 11.37 22.75
CA CYS A 28 -35.94 9.95 22.98
C CYS A 28 -34.69 9.10 23.30
N CYS A 29 -33.47 9.61 23.05
CA CYS A 29 -32.20 8.92 23.31
C CYS A 29 -31.34 9.65 24.36
N ARG A 30 -31.97 10.51 25.18
CA ARG A 30 -31.30 11.46 26.06
C ARG A 30 -30.51 10.82 27.20
N ASP A 31 -30.84 9.57 27.55
CA ASP A 31 -30.19 8.84 28.64
C ASP A 31 -29.08 7.92 28.09
N GLU A 32 -29.21 7.44 26.85
CA GLU A 32 -28.28 6.53 26.20
C GLU A 32 -27.05 7.22 25.60
N LEU A 33 -27.23 8.40 24.99
CA LEU A 33 -26.13 9.14 24.37
C LEU A 33 -25.08 9.59 25.39
N PRO A 34 -25.42 10.20 26.54
CA PRO A 34 -24.43 10.57 27.55
C PRO A 34 -23.65 9.37 28.11
N PHE A 35 -24.30 8.21 28.22
CA PHE A 35 -23.62 6.97 28.62
C PHE A 35 -22.53 6.58 27.61
N LEU A 36 -22.86 6.51 26.32
CA LEU A 36 -21.89 6.16 25.27
C LEU A 36 -20.75 7.17 25.18
N GLU A 37 -21.08 8.46 25.29
CA GLU A 37 -20.11 9.57 25.31
C GLU A 37 -19.14 9.45 26.48
N THR A 38 -19.65 9.22 27.69
CA THR A 38 -18.86 9.09 28.92
C THR A 38 -17.98 7.84 28.89
N LEU A 39 -18.54 6.72 28.43
CA LEU A 39 -17.82 5.45 28.30
C LEU A 39 -16.66 5.58 27.29
N ALA A 40 -16.95 6.16 26.12
CA ALA A 40 -15.96 6.39 25.08
C ALA A 40 -14.84 7.32 25.55
N PHE A 41 -15.19 8.46 26.15
CA PHE A 41 -14.21 9.42 26.68
C PHE A 41 -13.33 8.79 27.76
N ASN A 42 -13.90 8.04 28.70
CA ASN A 42 -13.14 7.35 29.74
C ASN A 42 -12.20 6.28 29.13
N GLY A 43 -12.63 5.59 28.07
CA GLY A 43 -11.80 4.65 27.31
C GLY A 43 -10.63 5.35 26.60
N MET A 44 -10.90 6.42 25.85
CA MET A 44 -9.86 7.20 25.17
C MET A 44 -8.89 7.87 26.16
N LYS A 45 -9.39 8.38 27.30
CA LYS A 45 -8.57 8.97 28.37
C LYS A 45 -7.62 7.95 29.00
N LYS A 46 -8.01 6.67 29.07
CA LYS A 46 -7.14 5.56 29.54
C LYS A 46 -6.35 4.90 28.40
N ASN A 47 -6.52 5.32 27.16
CA ASN A 47 -5.95 4.71 25.97
C ASN A 47 -6.29 3.21 25.81
N ILE A 48 -7.55 2.83 26.05
CA ILE A 48 -8.05 1.45 25.95
C ILE A 48 -9.19 1.32 24.93
N ILE A 49 -9.18 0.22 24.17
CA ILE A 49 -10.24 -0.13 23.21
C ILE A 49 -11.23 -1.13 23.85
N ILE A 50 -10.71 -2.06 24.65
CA ILE A 50 -11.53 -3.00 25.42
C ILE A 50 -11.94 -2.31 26.72
N LEU A 51 -13.25 -2.23 26.93
CA LEU A 51 -13.91 -1.53 28.01
C LEU A 51 -14.31 -2.56 29.06
N ASP A 52 -13.55 -2.60 30.15
CA ASP A 52 -13.80 -3.51 31.26
C ASP A 52 -15.09 -3.17 32.03
N PRO A 53 -15.66 -4.13 32.79
CA PRO A 53 -16.84 -3.92 33.61
C PRO A 53 -16.75 -2.74 34.57
N GLN A 54 -15.57 -2.42 35.10
CA GLN A 54 -15.40 -1.32 36.06
C GLN A 54 -15.60 0.04 35.37
N LEU A 55 -15.11 0.17 34.13
CA LEU A 55 -15.31 1.35 33.30
C LEU A 55 -16.78 1.53 32.92
N VAL A 56 -17.46 0.43 32.58
CA VAL A 56 -18.90 0.41 32.29
C VAL A 56 -19.70 0.82 33.52
N GLU A 57 -19.44 0.22 34.68
CA GLU A 57 -20.09 0.58 35.94
C GLU A 57 -19.84 2.04 36.33
N LYS A 58 -18.61 2.53 36.11
CA LYS A 58 -18.26 3.93 36.35
C LYS A 58 -19.08 4.86 35.46
N ALA A 59 -19.16 4.59 34.16
CA ALA A 59 -19.97 5.39 33.23
C ALA A 59 -21.46 5.36 33.59
N MET A 60 -21.99 4.21 34.03
CA MET A 60 -23.37 4.09 34.51
C MET A 60 -23.62 4.95 35.76
N LYS A 61 -22.69 4.90 36.74
CA LYS A 61 -22.78 5.72 37.96
C LYS A 61 -22.74 7.22 37.66
N GLU A 62 -21.85 7.64 36.77
CA GLU A 62 -21.68 9.05 36.37
C GLU A 62 -22.91 9.59 35.62
N THR A 63 -23.55 8.76 34.79
CA THR A 63 -24.70 9.16 33.97
C THR A 63 -26.05 8.83 34.60
N ARG A 64 -26.07 8.14 35.75
CA ARG A 64 -27.28 7.58 36.39
C ARG A 64 -28.10 6.68 35.46
N CYS A 65 -27.47 6.12 34.42
CA CYS A 65 -28.11 5.22 33.48
C CYS A 65 -28.28 3.83 34.12
N SER A 66 -29.49 3.27 34.03
CA SER A 66 -29.83 1.95 34.54
C SER A 66 -30.12 1.01 33.36
N LEU A 67 -29.36 -0.09 33.28
CA LEU A 67 -29.54 -1.08 32.22
C LEU A 67 -30.83 -1.88 32.33
N LYS A 68 -31.51 -1.83 33.48
CA LYS A 68 -32.87 -2.38 33.63
C LYS A 68 -33.88 -1.57 32.84
N ASP A 69 -33.67 -0.25 32.77
CA ASP A 69 -34.58 0.68 32.11
C ASP A 69 -34.25 0.83 30.61
N HIS A 70 -33.01 0.54 30.21
CA HIS A 70 -32.54 0.63 28.82
C HIS A 70 -31.92 -0.69 28.31
N PRO A 71 -32.71 -1.77 28.17
CA PRO A 71 -32.19 -3.10 27.89
C PRO A 71 -31.62 -3.29 26.46
N HIS A 72 -31.81 -2.31 25.58
CA HIS A 72 -31.31 -2.36 24.21
C HIS A 72 -30.00 -1.58 24.02
N LEU A 73 -29.46 -0.97 25.08
CA LEU A 73 -28.31 -0.07 25.02
C LEU A 73 -26.99 -0.76 24.59
N PHE A 74 -26.87 -2.08 24.80
CA PHE A 74 -25.76 -2.88 24.24
C PHE A 74 -26.09 -3.51 22.89
N ASN A 75 -27.32 -3.35 22.39
CA ASN A 75 -27.81 -3.93 21.14
C ASN A 75 -28.03 -2.88 20.04
N ILE A 76 -27.59 -1.64 20.25
CA ILE A 76 -27.72 -0.52 19.29
C ILE A 76 -26.86 -0.73 18.03
N GLY A 77 -25.95 -1.71 18.06
CA GLY A 77 -25.07 -2.04 16.93
C GLY A 77 -23.78 -1.22 16.89
N VAL A 78 -23.45 -0.52 17.97
CA VAL A 78 -22.22 0.27 18.13
C VAL A 78 -21.29 -0.31 19.19
N LEU A 79 -21.83 -0.97 20.22
CA LEU A 79 -21.07 -1.74 21.19
C LEU A 79 -21.31 -3.24 20.97
N LYS A 80 -20.28 -4.06 21.18
CA LYS A 80 -20.37 -5.52 21.13
C LYS A 80 -19.61 -6.12 22.32
N SER A 81 -20.14 -7.22 22.86
CA SER A 81 -19.45 -8.03 23.87
C SER A 81 -18.45 -8.98 23.20
N LEU A 82 -17.35 -9.30 23.88
CA LEU A 82 -16.25 -10.09 23.32
C LEU A 82 -16.56 -11.60 23.12
N ASP A 83 -17.68 -12.15 23.61
CA ASP A 83 -18.03 -13.58 23.54
C ASP A 83 -18.88 -14.02 22.32
N SER A 84 -18.63 -15.24 21.83
CA SER A 84 -19.19 -15.85 20.60
C SER A 84 -20.47 -16.69 20.76
N ARG A 85 -21.05 -16.82 21.96
CA ARG A 85 -22.35 -17.48 22.13
C ARG A 85 -23.48 -16.52 21.81
N SER A 86 -24.46 -16.96 21.01
CA SER A 86 -25.68 -16.19 20.72
C SER A 86 -26.44 -15.91 22.02
N THR A 87 -26.20 -14.77 22.64
CA THR A 87 -26.98 -14.32 23.79
C THR A 87 -28.28 -13.77 23.26
N GLY A 88 -29.35 -14.55 23.36
CA GLY A 88 -30.70 -14.00 23.32
C GLY A 88 -30.83 -12.95 24.43
N ASN A 89 -30.97 -11.68 24.05
CA ASN A 89 -31.43 -10.53 24.83
C ASN A 89 -30.94 -10.30 26.29
N GLN A 90 -29.98 -11.05 26.83
CA GLN A 90 -29.51 -10.88 28.21
C GLN A 90 -28.28 -9.98 28.29
N ILE A 91 -28.45 -8.82 28.92
CA ILE A 91 -27.41 -7.85 29.24
C ILE A 91 -26.68 -8.26 30.51
N LEU A 92 -25.36 -8.32 30.48
CA LEU A 92 -24.54 -8.64 31.65
C LEU A 92 -23.51 -7.54 31.86
N THR A 93 -23.62 -6.78 32.96
CA THR A 93 -22.68 -5.72 33.36
C THR A 93 -21.27 -6.23 33.64
N SER A 94 -21.12 -7.54 33.85
CA SER A 94 -19.87 -8.21 34.20
C SER A 94 -19.03 -8.62 32.97
N LYS A 95 -19.26 -8.03 31.80
CA LYS A 95 -18.60 -8.40 30.54
C LYS A 95 -17.70 -7.28 30.01
N ASP A 96 -16.70 -7.67 29.23
CA ASP A 96 -15.91 -6.75 28.42
C ASP A 96 -16.68 -6.34 27.17
N TYR A 97 -16.65 -5.04 26.88
CA TYR A 97 -17.29 -4.44 25.73
C TYR A 97 -16.27 -3.71 24.85
N TYR A 98 -16.58 -3.56 23.57
CA TYR A 98 -15.79 -2.71 22.68
C TYR A 98 -16.71 -2.03 21.67
N PHE A 99 -16.28 -0.87 21.18
CA PHE A 99 -16.95 -0.25 20.05
C PHE A 99 -16.69 -1.05 18.78
N VAL A 100 -17.72 -1.34 17.98
CA VAL A 100 -17.64 -2.16 16.76
C VAL A 100 -16.57 -1.64 15.79
N HIS A 101 -16.27 -0.34 15.83
CA HIS A 101 -15.13 0.29 15.17
C HIS A 101 -14.54 1.38 16.07
N LEU A 102 -13.21 1.54 16.09
CA LEU A 102 -12.52 2.55 16.91
C LEU A 102 -13.03 3.97 16.65
N SER A 103 -13.31 4.31 15.40
CA SER A 103 -13.86 5.63 15.04
C SER A 103 -15.21 5.95 15.67
N PHE A 104 -16.00 4.95 16.09
CA PHE A 104 -17.17 5.22 16.91
C PHE A 104 -16.77 5.67 18.32
N GLN A 105 -15.81 4.99 18.95
CA GLN A 105 -15.27 5.40 20.24
C GLN A 105 -14.68 6.82 20.16
N GLU A 106 -13.88 7.10 19.14
CA GLU A 106 -13.28 8.42 18.93
C GLU A 106 -14.34 9.51 18.74
N TYR A 107 -15.40 9.22 17.97
CA TYR A 107 -16.51 10.14 17.76
C TYR A 107 -17.34 10.41 19.03
N PHE A 108 -17.65 9.37 19.82
CA PHE A 108 -18.39 9.54 21.07
C PHE A 108 -17.55 10.26 22.14
N ALA A 109 -16.24 10.03 22.18
CA ALA A 109 -15.33 10.80 23.01
C ALA A 109 -15.30 12.28 22.58
N ALA A 110 -15.30 12.57 21.27
CA ALA A 110 -15.38 13.94 20.77
C ALA A 110 -16.70 14.63 21.15
N ARG A 111 -17.82 13.91 21.12
CA ARG A 111 -19.12 14.43 21.59
C ARG A 111 -19.11 14.76 23.08
N TYR A 112 -18.48 13.92 23.91
CA TYR A 112 -18.28 14.23 25.32
C TYR A 112 -17.52 15.55 25.50
N CYS A 113 -16.41 15.72 24.78
CA CYS A 113 -15.61 16.95 24.80
C CYS A 113 -16.45 18.18 24.39
N PHE A 114 -17.19 18.06 23.28
CA PHE A 114 -18.10 19.10 22.79
C PHE A 114 -19.14 19.52 23.84
N ASN A 115 -19.78 18.56 24.50
CA ASN A 115 -20.79 18.84 25.52
C ASN A 115 -20.17 19.46 26.79
N ALA A 116 -19.03 18.92 27.25
CA ALA A 116 -18.36 19.38 28.45
C ALA A 116 -17.80 20.81 28.33
N LEU A 117 -17.27 21.19 27.17
CA LEU A 117 -16.68 22.51 26.93
C LEU A 117 -17.70 23.66 26.86
N ASN A 118 -19.00 23.37 26.85
CA ASN A 118 -20.04 24.40 26.71
C ASN A 118 -20.20 25.30 27.94
N ALA A 119 -19.77 24.86 29.13
CA ALA A 119 -19.84 25.64 30.36
C ALA A 119 -18.63 25.34 31.27
N PRO A 120 -18.18 26.29 32.10
CA PRO A 120 -17.02 26.11 32.98
C PRO A 120 -17.38 25.20 34.17
N THR A 121 -17.36 23.90 33.94
CA THR A 121 -17.67 22.83 34.90
C THR A 121 -16.44 21.99 35.22
N ALA A 122 -16.52 21.12 36.23
CA ALA A 122 -15.47 20.14 36.50
C ALA A 122 -15.21 19.20 35.30
N ALA A 123 -16.24 18.88 34.52
CA ALA A 123 -16.10 18.13 33.29
C ALA A 123 -15.33 18.92 32.22
N SER A 124 -15.60 20.23 32.08
CA SER A 124 -14.84 21.12 31.19
C SER A 124 -13.37 21.16 31.54
N GLN A 125 -13.04 21.31 32.83
CA GLN A 125 -11.64 21.29 33.29
C GLN A 125 -10.95 19.95 32.98
N THR A 126 -11.67 18.83 33.13
CA THR A 126 -11.17 17.49 32.81
C THR A 126 -10.87 17.35 31.32
N VAL A 127 -11.70 17.93 30.45
CA VAL A 127 -11.51 17.91 28.99
C VAL A 127 -10.37 18.85 28.58
N ILE A 128 -10.25 20.02 29.20
CA ILE A 128 -9.14 20.95 28.95
C ILE A 128 -7.80 20.29 29.32
N GLU A 129 -7.74 19.60 30.46
CA GLU A 129 -6.57 18.83 30.88
C GLU A 129 -6.27 17.68 29.90
N PHE A 130 -7.30 16.94 29.48
CA PHE A 130 -7.16 15.89 28.48
C PHE A 130 -6.58 16.43 27.15
N ILE A 131 -7.14 17.52 26.62
CA ILE A 131 -6.63 18.15 25.39
C ILE A 131 -5.18 18.61 25.60
N ASN A 132 -4.87 19.31 26.70
CA ASN A 132 -3.51 19.81 26.92
C ASN A 132 -2.47 18.70 27.08
N THR A 133 -2.84 17.56 27.65
CA THR A 133 -1.96 16.40 27.80
C THR A 133 -1.80 15.63 26.49
N HIS A 134 -2.86 15.53 25.69
CA HIS A 134 -2.93 14.56 24.58
C HIS A 134 -3.06 15.15 23.18
N LYS A 135 -3.15 16.48 22.99
CA LYS A 135 -3.37 17.11 21.67
C LYS A 135 -2.34 16.80 20.59
N TYR A 136 -1.17 16.24 20.95
CA TYR A 136 -0.14 15.83 20.00
C TYR A 136 -0.04 14.30 19.84
N ASP A 137 -0.88 13.53 20.52
CA ASP A 137 -0.98 12.08 20.36
C ASP A 137 -1.70 11.76 19.04
N GLN A 138 -1.03 10.99 18.17
CA GLN A 138 -1.60 10.62 16.88
C GLN A 138 -2.80 9.68 17.01
N HIS A 139 -2.87 8.86 18.07
CA HIS A 139 -4.01 7.97 18.31
C HIS A 139 -5.29 8.76 18.62
N LEU A 140 -5.15 10.00 19.09
CA LEU A 140 -6.26 10.87 19.47
C LEU A 140 -6.53 11.98 18.46
N ALA A 141 -5.77 12.05 17.36
CA ALA A 141 -5.90 13.09 16.35
C ALA A 141 -7.33 13.14 15.75
N LEU A 142 -7.97 11.97 15.57
CA LEU A 142 -9.32 11.91 15.03
C LEU A 142 -10.36 12.44 16.04
N VAL A 143 -10.15 12.22 17.34
CA VAL A 143 -11.00 12.80 18.40
C VAL A 143 -11.02 14.33 18.26
N PHE A 144 -9.86 14.98 18.19
CA PHE A 144 -9.80 16.45 18.08
C PHE A 144 -10.34 16.96 16.74
N THR A 145 -10.16 16.20 15.66
CA THR A 145 -10.75 16.51 14.35
C THR A 145 -12.28 16.52 14.47
N PHE A 146 -12.88 15.47 15.05
CA PHE A 146 -14.32 15.42 15.29
C PHE A 146 -14.81 16.52 16.23
N VAL A 147 -14.05 16.87 17.28
CA VAL A 147 -14.42 18.01 18.14
C VAL A 147 -14.49 19.30 17.30
N SER A 148 -13.50 19.55 16.44
CA SER A 148 -13.45 20.72 15.56
C SER A 148 -14.69 20.83 14.65
N GLY A 149 -15.07 19.72 13.99
CA GLY A 149 -16.28 19.67 13.17
C GLY A 149 -17.55 19.91 13.99
N LEU A 150 -17.68 19.24 15.14
CA LEU A 150 -18.86 19.38 16.02
C LEU A 150 -19.03 20.80 16.57
N VAL A 151 -17.93 21.47 16.97
CA VAL A 151 -18.02 22.86 17.43
C VAL A 151 -18.36 23.82 16.30
N SER A 152 -17.90 23.54 15.08
CA SER A 152 -18.16 24.38 13.90
C SER A 152 -19.61 24.33 13.42
N GLU A 153 -20.29 23.20 13.55
CA GLU A 153 -21.69 23.03 13.12
C GLU A 153 -22.71 23.56 14.15
N SER A 154 -22.24 24.04 15.29
CA SER A 154 -23.06 24.39 16.45
C SER A 154 -23.12 25.90 16.69
N ASP A 155 -24.30 26.43 17.05
CA ASP A 155 -24.46 27.83 17.47
C ASP A 155 -23.84 28.13 18.86
N ARG A 156 -23.25 27.12 19.53
CA ARG A 156 -22.67 27.22 20.88
C ARG A 156 -21.29 27.90 20.86
N LYS A 157 -21.28 29.23 20.71
CA LYS A 157 -20.06 30.07 20.74
C LYS A 157 -19.12 29.81 21.94
N PRO A 158 -19.60 29.59 23.19
CA PRO A 158 -18.69 29.33 24.32
C PRO A 158 -17.84 28.08 24.14
N CYS A 159 -18.44 26.99 23.65
CA CYS A 159 -17.75 25.73 23.39
C CYS A 159 -16.69 25.89 22.29
N PHE A 160 -17.05 26.56 21.19
CA PHE A 160 -16.15 26.85 20.09
C PHE A 160 -14.90 27.63 20.55
N ASN A 161 -15.10 28.70 21.32
CA ASN A 161 -14.00 29.51 21.84
C ASN A 161 -13.12 28.70 22.80
N ALA A 162 -13.72 27.97 23.74
CA ALA A 162 -12.99 27.17 24.71
C ALA A 162 -12.10 26.10 24.04
N PHE A 163 -12.60 25.44 22.99
CA PHE A 163 -11.82 24.46 22.23
C PHE A 163 -10.61 25.10 21.55
N TRP A 164 -10.82 26.16 20.77
CA TRP A 164 -9.74 26.82 20.03
C TRP A 164 -8.70 27.49 20.94
N GLU A 165 -9.13 28.08 22.05
CA GLU A 165 -8.23 28.61 23.08
C GLU A 165 -7.37 27.49 23.68
N THR A 166 -7.97 26.33 23.98
CA THR A 166 -7.26 25.19 24.58
C THR A 166 -6.25 24.56 23.61
N ILE A 167 -6.62 24.37 22.33
CA ILE A 167 -5.73 23.82 21.31
C ILE A 167 -4.50 24.74 21.13
N GLN A 168 -4.72 26.05 21.11
CA GLN A 168 -3.66 27.06 20.96
C GLN A 168 -2.85 27.34 22.24
N ALA A 169 -3.35 26.94 23.41
CA ALA A 169 -2.67 27.16 24.69
C ALA A 169 -1.42 26.27 24.89
N LYS A 170 -0.66 26.50 25.96
CA LYS A 170 0.44 25.61 26.38
C LYS A 170 -0.10 24.24 26.84
N PRO A 171 0.65 23.13 26.68
CA PRO A 171 2.01 23.04 26.15
C PRO A 171 2.06 23.15 24.62
N LEU A 172 3.10 23.82 24.10
CA LEU A 172 3.36 23.95 22.67
C LEU A 172 4.37 22.88 22.24
N ASP A 173 4.15 22.27 21.07
CA ASP A 173 5.15 21.43 20.42
C ASP A 173 6.37 22.30 20.07
N LEU A 174 7.51 22.05 20.72
CA LEU A 174 8.74 22.82 20.54
C LEU A 174 9.40 22.59 19.18
N VAL A 175 9.13 21.44 18.53
CA VAL A 175 9.55 21.15 17.15
C VAL A 175 8.54 21.75 16.15
N GLY A 176 7.28 21.84 16.57
CA GLY A 176 6.19 22.55 15.91
C GLY A 176 5.42 21.75 14.86
N ILE A 177 5.95 20.62 14.37
CA ILE A 177 5.34 19.84 13.28
C ILE A 177 3.99 19.25 13.65
N ARG A 178 3.83 18.70 14.87
CA ARG A 178 2.57 18.10 15.32
C ARG A 178 1.52 19.16 15.58
N HIS A 179 1.93 20.31 16.11
CA HIS A 179 1.03 21.44 16.27
C HIS A 179 0.50 21.96 14.92
N MET A 180 1.36 22.08 13.90
CA MET A 180 0.89 22.42 12.54
C MET A 180 -0.08 21.38 11.99
N GLN A 181 0.23 20.10 12.10
CA GLN A 181 -0.64 19.03 11.57
C GLN A 181 -2.02 19.05 12.23
N LEU A 182 -2.06 19.23 13.56
CA LEU A 182 -3.29 19.39 14.32
C LEU A 182 -4.09 20.59 13.84
N LEU A 183 -3.47 21.78 13.76
CA LEU A 183 -4.13 23.00 13.31
C LEU A 183 -4.67 22.87 11.88
N ILE A 184 -3.85 22.36 10.96
CA ILE A 184 -4.25 22.14 9.55
C ILE A 184 -5.49 21.25 9.48
N THR A 185 -5.50 20.16 10.25
CA THR A 185 -6.62 19.20 10.25
C THR A 185 -7.87 19.81 10.87
N CYS A 186 -7.76 20.48 12.02
CA CYS A 186 -8.90 21.12 12.69
C CYS A 186 -9.50 22.27 11.85
N ILE A 187 -8.65 23.07 11.18
CA ILE A 187 -9.08 24.15 10.29
C ILE A 187 -9.83 23.58 9.08
N GLU A 188 -9.32 22.51 8.46
CA GLU A 188 -9.96 21.89 7.28
C GLU A 188 -11.37 21.37 7.63
N GLU A 189 -11.53 20.76 8.81
CA GLU A 189 -12.81 20.24 9.29
C GLU A 189 -13.81 21.35 9.69
N THR A 190 -13.34 22.59 9.85
CA THR A 190 -14.22 23.72 10.20
C THR A 190 -15.00 24.18 8.96
N SER A 191 -16.33 24.18 9.06
CA SER A 191 -17.24 24.54 7.97
C SER A 191 -17.09 26.01 7.56
N ASP A 192 -17.11 26.93 8.53
CA ASP A 192 -16.88 28.37 8.30
C ASP A 192 -15.59 28.83 8.99
N LYS A 193 -14.53 28.95 8.21
CA LYS A 193 -13.19 29.36 8.68
C LYS A 193 -13.15 30.78 9.24
N SER A 194 -14.09 31.64 8.85
CA SER A 194 -14.14 33.03 9.33
C SER A 194 -14.48 33.10 10.83
N THR A 195 -15.06 32.03 11.38
CA THR A 195 -15.37 31.92 12.81
C THR A 195 -14.15 31.62 13.67
N ILE A 196 -13.07 31.08 13.10
CA ILE A 196 -11.86 30.69 13.83
C ILE A 196 -11.13 31.95 14.30
N SER A 197 -10.99 32.08 15.62
CA SER A 197 -10.17 33.11 16.25
C SER A 197 -8.75 33.09 15.69
N ARG A 198 -8.28 34.23 15.19
CA ARG A 198 -6.92 34.44 14.65
C ARG A 198 -6.60 33.56 13.43
N TYR A 199 -7.60 33.12 12.66
CA TYR A 199 -7.42 32.33 11.43
C TYR A 199 -6.29 32.87 10.53
N THR A 200 -6.35 34.16 10.19
CA THR A 200 -5.35 34.83 9.35
C THR A 200 -3.93 34.69 9.91
N GLU A 201 -3.76 34.83 11.22
CA GLU A 201 -2.45 34.70 11.87
C GLU A 201 -1.94 33.25 11.81
N LEU A 202 -2.82 32.26 11.98
CA LEU A 202 -2.50 30.84 11.86
C LEU A 202 -2.04 30.49 10.44
N VAL A 203 -2.78 30.93 9.42
CA VAL A 203 -2.39 30.69 8.01
C VAL A 203 -1.11 31.45 7.66
N GLN A 204 -0.93 32.69 8.14
CA GLN A 204 0.34 33.41 7.98
C GLN A 204 1.50 32.68 8.64
N TRP A 205 1.29 32.05 9.80
CA TRP A 205 2.30 31.24 10.47
C TRP A 205 2.66 30.01 9.64
N ILE A 206 1.66 29.28 9.10
CA ILE A 206 1.88 28.17 8.15
C ILE A 206 2.68 28.65 6.93
N GLY A 207 2.29 29.78 6.33
CA GLY A 207 2.99 30.37 5.18
C GLY A 207 4.44 30.75 5.48
N LYS A 208 4.71 31.35 6.64
CA LYS A 208 6.08 31.64 7.12
C LYS A 208 6.89 30.36 7.31
N TYR A 209 6.27 29.33 7.87
CA TYR A 209 6.92 28.04 8.08
C TYR A 209 7.28 27.37 6.75
N ILE A 210 6.37 27.37 5.77
CA ILE A 210 6.65 26.88 4.41
C ILE A 210 7.82 27.65 3.81
N LYS A 211 7.77 29.00 3.82
CA LYS A 211 8.83 29.86 3.29
C LYS A 211 10.21 29.57 3.90
N HIS A 212 10.26 29.33 5.21
CA HIS A 212 11.53 29.08 5.92
C HIS A 212 12.11 27.69 5.65
N ASN A 213 11.27 26.68 5.41
CA ASN A 213 11.70 25.28 5.34
C ASN A 213 11.78 24.72 3.92
N ILE A 214 11.15 25.35 2.93
CA ILE A 214 11.13 24.84 1.55
C ILE A 214 12.53 24.69 0.93
N PHE A 215 13.48 25.55 1.33
CA PHE A 215 14.86 25.56 0.83
C PHE A 215 15.85 24.77 1.68
N LYS A 216 15.40 24.15 2.79
CA LYS A 216 16.28 23.33 3.62
C LYS A 216 16.58 22.01 2.90
N LYS A 217 17.84 21.58 2.97
CA LYS A 217 18.31 20.33 2.34
C LYS A 217 17.63 19.08 2.91
N ASP A 218 17.20 19.16 4.16
CA ASP A 218 16.53 18.07 4.85
C ASP A 218 15.06 17.97 4.41
N LYS A 219 14.73 16.88 3.70
CA LYS A 219 13.38 16.63 3.17
C LYS A 219 12.40 16.13 4.23
N ILE A 220 12.81 15.90 5.47
CA ILE A 220 11.96 15.44 6.57
C ILE A 220 10.71 16.33 6.72
N ILE A 221 10.86 17.64 6.61
CA ILE A 221 9.73 18.57 6.77
C ILE A 221 8.71 18.39 5.64
N ARG A 222 9.16 18.16 4.39
CA ARG A 222 8.25 17.89 3.27
C ARG A 222 7.49 16.58 3.49
N GLN A 223 8.18 15.54 3.95
CA GLN A 223 7.56 14.23 4.22
C GLN A 223 6.41 14.31 5.25
N HIS A 224 6.51 15.21 6.24
CA HIS A 224 5.49 15.34 7.28
C HIS A 224 4.43 16.42 7.00
N LEU A 225 4.77 17.51 6.31
CA LEU A 225 3.86 18.64 6.07
C LEU A 225 2.99 18.44 4.82
N VAL A 226 3.56 17.91 3.74
CA VAL A 226 2.85 17.74 2.46
C VAL A 226 1.58 16.87 2.63
N PRO A 227 1.60 15.71 3.32
CA PRO A 227 0.38 14.89 3.46
C PRO A 227 -0.75 15.59 4.23
N SER A 228 -0.44 16.52 5.13
CA SER A 228 -1.45 17.31 5.83
C SER A 228 -2.03 18.41 4.93
N LEU A 229 -1.19 19.11 4.16
CA LEU A 229 -1.64 20.14 3.22
C LEU A 229 -2.40 19.56 2.00
N GLN A 230 -2.00 18.37 1.53
CA GLN A 230 -2.71 17.63 0.48
C GLN A 230 -4.16 17.33 0.88
N ARG A 231 -4.38 16.94 2.15
CA ARG A 231 -5.73 16.73 2.67
C ARG A 231 -6.47 18.05 2.91
N ALA A 232 -5.75 19.09 3.31
CA ALA A 232 -6.31 20.41 3.58
C ALA A 232 -6.28 21.35 2.35
N GLN A 233 -7.03 21.00 1.31
CA GLN A 233 -7.06 21.76 0.05
C GLN A 233 -7.55 23.20 0.28
N SER A 234 -8.41 23.43 1.28
CA SER A 234 -8.90 24.78 1.55
C SER A 234 -7.82 25.73 2.09
N ILE A 235 -6.83 25.19 2.82
CA ILE A 235 -5.66 25.94 3.31
C ILE A 235 -4.63 26.09 2.20
N THR A 236 -4.39 25.02 1.44
CA THR A 236 -3.43 25.04 0.32
C THR A 236 -3.83 26.03 -0.76
N CYS A 237 -5.14 26.19 -1.00
CA CYS A 237 -5.70 27.20 -1.92
C CYS A 237 -5.97 28.56 -1.26
N ASP A 238 -5.64 28.76 0.02
CA ASP A 238 -5.81 30.04 0.70
C ASP A 238 -4.90 31.10 0.05
N GLN A 239 -5.45 32.31 -0.16
CA GLN A 239 -4.76 33.40 -0.83
C GLN A 239 -3.40 33.73 -0.20
N ILE A 240 -3.26 33.57 1.12
CA ILE A 240 -2.00 33.84 1.84
C ILE A 240 -0.92 32.82 1.43
N ILE A 241 -1.27 31.54 1.43
CA ILE A 241 -0.34 30.46 1.04
C ILE A 241 0.02 30.58 -0.44
N ILE A 242 -0.98 30.83 -1.28
CA ILE A 242 -0.81 31.04 -2.72
C ILE A 242 0.12 32.24 -3.00
N ASN A 243 -0.08 33.37 -2.33
CA ASN A 243 0.80 34.53 -2.46
C ASN A 243 2.23 34.24 -2.02
N VAL A 244 2.42 33.44 -0.97
CA VAL A 244 3.77 32.99 -0.57
C VAL A 244 4.42 32.18 -1.70
N LEU A 245 3.71 31.20 -2.26
CA LEU A 245 4.23 30.37 -3.35
C LEU A 245 4.55 31.20 -4.61
N ILE A 246 3.65 32.08 -5.02
CA ILE A 246 3.85 32.97 -6.19
C ILE A 246 5.05 33.88 -5.98
N ASN A 247 5.18 34.51 -4.80
CA ASN A 247 6.29 35.39 -4.51
C ASN A 247 7.63 34.64 -4.62
N LEU A 248 7.69 33.40 -4.10
CA LEU A 248 8.87 32.55 -4.18
C LEU A 248 9.18 32.09 -5.61
N LEU A 249 8.16 31.83 -6.44
CA LEU A 249 8.35 31.50 -7.87
C LEU A 249 8.90 32.69 -8.66
N GLN A 250 8.36 33.89 -8.43
CA GLN A 250 8.68 35.09 -9.22
C GLN A 250 10.00 35.77 -8.83
N HIS A 251 10.41 35.69 -7.57
CA HIS A 251 11.57 36.42 -7.05
C HIS A 251 12.74 35.48 -6.67
N GLY A 252 12.61 34.18 -6.95
CA GLY A 252 13.66 33.18 -6.70
C GLY A 252 14.68 33.11 -7.84
N ASP A 253 15.91 32.70 -7.52
CA ASP A 253 16.82 32.15 -8.52
C ASP A 253 16.30 30.79 -9.02
N ALA A 254 16.88 30.26 -10.09
CA ALA A 254 16.41 29.02 -10.70
C ALA A 254 16.38 27.82 -9.74
N LYS A 255 17.29 27.77 -8.77
CA LYS A 255 17.34 26.71 -7.76
C LYS A 255 16.17 26.84 -6.79
N ASN A 256 15.86 28.05 -6.34
CA ASN A 256 14.72 28.31 -5.47
C ASN A 256 13.41 28.07 -6.21
N THR A 257 13.28 28.51 -7.46
CA THR A 257 12.10 28.22 -8.30
C THR A 257 11.90 26.72 -8.46
N LEU A 258 12.98 25.95 -8.70
CA LEU A 258 12.93 24.49 -8.76
C LEU A 258 12.39 23.88 -7.46
N GLU A 259 12.91 24.29 -6.30
CA GLU A 259 12.45 23.77 -5.01
C GLU A 259 10.97 24.08 -4.74
N VAL A 260 10.51 25.26 -5.17
CA VAL A 260 9.11 25.65 -5.06
C VAL A 260 8.22 24.82 -5.99
N LEU A 261 8.64 24.57 -7.23
CA LEU A 261 7.90 23.72 -8.17
C LEU A 261 7.82 22.27 -7.68
N LEU A 262 8.90 21.73 -7.12
CA LEU A 262 8.90 20.40 -6.49
C LEU A 262 7.88 20.33 -5.35
N PHE A 263 7.82 21.37 -4.51
CA PHE A 263 6.82 21.44 -3.43
C PHE A 263 5.39 21.53 -3.97
N ILE A 264 5.13 22.39 -4.97
CA ILE A 264 3.82 22.51 -5.62
C ILE A 264 3.37 21.19 -6.25
N ARG A 265 4.28 20.51 -6.96
CA ARG A 265 4.06 19.17 -7.53
C ARG A 265 3.65 18.18 -6.44
N ASP A 266 4.29 18.24 -5.28
CA ASP A 266 4.01 17.32 -4.17
C ASP A 266 2.68 17.68 -3.48
N LEU A 267 2.23 18.94 -3.48
CA LEU A 267 0.95 19.36 -2.88
C LEU A 267 -0.31 18.85 -3.60
N GLN A 268 -0.21 18.50 -4.90
CA GLN A 268 -1.35 18.01 -5.71
C GLN A 268 -2.59 18.90 -5.59
N ILE A 269 -2.40 20.20 -5.82
CA ILE A 269 -3.46 21.20 -5.69
C ILE A 269 -4.55 20.91 -6.72
N SER A 270 -5.73 20.49 -6.25
CA SER A 270 -6.79 20.00 -7.12
C SER A 270 -7.54 21.13 -7.83
N ASN A 271 -7.63 22.32 -7.23
CA ASN A 271 -8.29 23.48 -7.82
C ASN A 271 -7.41 24.73 -7.65
N PRO A 272 -6.27 24.81 -8.36
CA PRO A 272 -5.34 25.90 -8.20
C PRO A 272 -5.97 27.21 -8.71
N PRO A 273 -5.84 28.33 -7.97
CA PRO A 273 -6.26 29.63 -8.47
C PRO A 273 -5.53 29.99 -9.77
N SER A 274 -6.22 30.67 -10.70
CA SER A 274 -5.65 31.04 -12.01
C SER A 274 -4.34 31.81 -11.91
N ILE A 275 -4.15 32.61 -10.85
CA ILE A 275 -2.91 33.37 -10.61
C ILE A 275 -1.71 32.44 -10.33
N LEU A 276 -1.93 31.35 -9.58
CA LEU A 276 -0.90 30.34 -9.37
C LEU A 276 -0.60 29.61 -10.67
N LEU A 277 -1.63 29.21 -11.42
CA LEU A 277 -1.47 28.57 -12.74
C LEU A 277 -0.62 29.41 -13.68
N ASN A 278 -0.95 30.70 -13.83
CA ASN A 278 -0.19 31.61 -14.68
C ASN A 278 1.27 31.72 -14.24
N SER A 279 1.53 31.71 -12.93
CA SER A 279 2.90 31.74 -12.40
C SER A 279 3.69 30.47 -12.73
N VAL A 280 3.05 29.29 -12.72
CA VAL A 280 3.69 28.03 -13.13
C VAL A 280 3.86 27.97 -14.65
N VAL A 281 2.92 28.50 -15.43
CA VAL A 281 3.03 28.61 -16.90
C VAL A 281 4.20 29.51 -17.29
N ILE A 282 4.41 30.64 -16.61
CA ILE A 282 5.59 31.50 -16.81
C ILE A 282 6.90 30.74 -16.54
N ALA A 283 6.90 29.81 -15.58
CA ALA A 283 8.09 29.00 -15.29
C ALA A 283 8.45 28.01 -16.44
N LEU A 284 7.54 27.76 -17.39
CA LEU A 284 7.85 27.01 -18.62
C LEU A 284 8.77 27.79 -19.57
N ASP A 285 8.85 29.11 -19.45
CA ASP A 285 9.75 29.96 -20.26
C ASP A 285 11.13 30.17 -19.60
N ASN A 286 11.41 29.44 -18.51
CA ASN A 286 12.63 29.62 -17.76
C ASN A 286 13.86 29.08 -18.51
N GLY A 287 14.99 29.79 -18.46
CA GLY A 287 16.23 29.38 -19.12
C GLY A 287 16.80 28.03 -18.62
N PHE A 288 16.43 27.59 -17.41
CA PHE A 288 16.92 26.35 -16.80
C PHE A 288 15.99 25.17 -17.09
N LYS A 289 16.53 24.11 -17.70
CA LYS A 289 15.78 22.90 -18.10
C LYS A 289 15.11 22.19 -16.92
N GLU A 290 15.74 22.19 -15.75
CA GLU A 290 15.19 21.57 -14.53
C GLU A 290 13.91 22.29 -14.08
N VAL A 291 13.87 23.63 -14.21
CA VAL A 291 12.70 24.44 -13.86
C VAL A 291 11.56 24.13 -14.82
N ARG A 292 11.81 24.17 -16.14
CA ARG A 292 10.78 23.88 -17.15
C ARG A 292 10.19 22.48 -16.99
N GLY A 293 11.05 21.46 -16.82
CA GLY A 293 10.61 20.08 -16.65
C GLY A 293 9.74 19.87 -15.39
N ASN A 294 10.10 20.52 -14.28
CA ASN A 294 9.30 20.43 -13.05
C ASN A 294 8.01 21.27 -13.11
N ALA A 295 8.00 22.37 -13.88
CA ALA A 295 6.78 23.12 -14.17
C ALA A 295 5.78 22.26 -14.96
N CYS A 296 6.24 21.52 -15.99
CA CYS A 296 5.41 20.52 -16.68
C CYS A 296 4.82 19.48 -15.71
N GLN A 297 5.66 18.89 -14.84
CA GLN A 297 5.19 17.91 -13.86
C GLN A 297 4.19 18.48 -12.86
N ALA A 298 4.42 19.71 -12.38
CA ALA A 298 3.51 20.39 -11.47
C ALA A 298 2.14 20.60 -12.12
N LEU A 299 2.10 21.10 -13.36
CA LEU A 299 0.86 21.28 -14.13
C LEU A 299 0.14 19.94 -14.35
N GLY A 300 0.87 18.89 -14.75
CA GLY A 300 0.30 17.55 -14.92
C GLY A 300 -0.35 17.02 -13.64
N ARG A 301 0.29 17.17 -12.48
CA ARG A 301 -0.25 16.69 -11.20
C ARG A 301 -1.42 17.51 -10.65
N MET A 302 -1.61 18.75 -11.10
CA MET A 302 -2.82 19.50 -10.79
C MET A 302 -4.05 18.97 -11.56
N GLY A 303 -3.83 18.14 -12.60
CA GLY A 303 -4.86 17.36 -13.28
C GLY A 303 -5.81 18.16 -14.18
N GLU A 304 -6.93 17.53 -14.55
CA GLU A 304 -7.90 17.99 -15.57
C GLU A 304 -8.61 19.34 -15.26
N LYS A 305 -8.45 19.86 -14.04
CA LYS A 305 -9.01 21.16 -13.64
C LYS A 305 -8.14 22.34 -14.11
N THR A 306 -6.90 22.06 -14.50
CA THR A 306 -5.96 23.05 -15.05
C THR A 306 -5.98 23.14 -16.57
N THR A 307 -6.81 22.33 -17.22
CA THR A 307 -6.91 22.18 -18.67
C THR A 307 -7.58 23.38 -19.34
N THR A 308 -6.92 24.53 -19.31
CA THR A 308 -7.27 25.70 -20.11
C THR A 308 -6.57 25.63 -21.47
N ASN A 309 -7.15 26.27 -22.48
CA ASN A 309 -6.54 26.34 -23.82
C ASN A 309 -5.14 26.98 -23.78
N GLU A 310 -4.91 27.92 -22.85
CA GLU A 310 -3.60 28.56 -22.66
C GLU A 310 -2.55 27.55 -22.16
N VAL A 311 -2.87 26.80 -21.09
CA VAL A 311 -1.97 25.77 -20.53
C VAL A 311 -1.70 24.68 -21.56
N ILE A 312 -2.75 24.21 -22.27
CA ILE A 312 -2.59 23.21 -23.33
C ILE A 312 -1.66 23.73 -24.43
N ASN A 313 -1.95 24.92 -24.99
CA ASN A 313 -1.13 25.45 -26.09
C ASN A 313 0.32 25.66 -25.67
N LYS A 314 0.56 26.11 -24.43
CA LYS A 314 1.92 26.27 -23.92
C LYS A 314 2.63 24.92 -23.76
N LEU A 315 1.97 23.92 -23.16
CA LEU A 315 2.54 22.58 -23.01
C LEU A 315 2.78 21.90 -24.36
N VAL A 316 1.93 22.13 -25.37
CA VAL A 316 2.15 21.66 -26.75
C VAL A 316 3.41 22.28 -27.34
N SER A 317 3.56 23.60 -27.26
CA SER A 317 4.78 24.28 -27.73
C SER A 317 6.02 23.73 -27.02
N VAL A 318 5.98 23.56 -25.70
CA VAL A 318 7.10 22.95 -24.94
C VAL A 318 7.35 21.50 -25.35
N ALA A 319 6.32 20.70 -25.60
CA ALA A 319 6.48 19.31 -26.04
C ALA A 319 7.12 19.19 -27.43
N LEU A 320 6.82 20.13 -28.33
CA LEU A 320 7.30 20.10 -29.71
C LEU A 320 8.63 20.84 -29.92
N GLU A 321 8.85 21.96 -29.23
CA GLU A 321 9.87 22.95 -29.59
C GLU A 321 10.97 23.13 -28.53
N ASP A 322 10.84 22.57 -27.31
CA ASP A 322 11.86 22.74 -26.27
C ASP A 322 13.18 22.08 -26.64
N ALA A 323 14.32 22.70 -26.37
CA ALA A 323 15.63 22.14 -26.72
C ALA A 323 16.05 20.90 -25.89
N THR A 324 15.34 20.56 -24.81
CA THR A 324 15.73 19.48 -23.90
C THR A 324 14.72 18.31 -23.89
N LEU A 325 15.17 17.13 -24.32
CA LEU A 325 14.38 15.89 -24.36
C LEU A 325 13.59 15.61 -23.07
N ASN A 326 14.23 15.69 -21.90
CA ASN A 326 13.54 15.45 -20.62
C ASN A 326 12.40 16.46 -20.33
N VAL A 327 12.51 17.70 -20.80
CA VAL A 327 11.46 18.71 -20.62
C VAL A 327 10.27 18.36 -21.52
N ARG A 328 10.56 17.96 -22.76
CA ARG A 328 9.57 17.52 -23.75
C ARG A 328 8.81 16.30 -23.23
N ILE A 329 9.50 15.26 -22.76
CA ILE A 329 8.87 14.08 -22.13
C ILE A 329 7.96 14.47 -20.95
N ASN A 330 8.41 15.39 -20.08
CA ASN A 330 7.58 15.84 -18.95
C ASN A 330 6.35 16.62 -19.42
N ALA A 331 6.45 17.41 -20.49
CA ALA A 331 5.31 18.09 -21.10
C ALA A 331 4.32 17.09 -21.71
N CYS A 332 4.82 16.05 -22.40
CA CYS A 332 4.02 14.96 -22.95
C CYS A 332 3.25 14.23 -21.84
N LYS A 333 3.94 13.85 -20.75
CA LYS A 333 3.31 13.23 -19.58
C LYS A 333 2.26 14.13 -18.95
N ALA A 334 2.53 15.43 -18.83
CA ALA A 334 1.55 16.38 -18.30
C ALA A 334 0.29 16.44 -19.17
N LEU A 335 0.44 16.52 -20.50
CA LEU A 335 -0.68 16.49 -21.45
C LEU A 335 -1.48 15.19 -21.38
N GLY A 336 -0.79 14.04 -21.23
CA GLY A 336 -1.45 12.73 -21.06
C GLY A 336 -2.28 12.64 -19.78
N VAL A 337 -1.74 13.12 -18.66
CA VAL A 337 -2.45 13.14 -17.35
C VAL A 337 -3.65 14.11 -17.37
N MET A 338 -3.58 15.20 -18.15
CA MET A 338 -4.68 16.17 -18.29
C MET A 338 -5.91 15.64 -19.06
N GLY A 339 -5.83 14.42 -19.61
CA GLY A 339 -6.99 13.65 -20.03
C GLY A 339 -7.75 14.19 -21.25
N GLU A 340 -9.04 13.85 -21.34
CA GLU A 340 -9.87 14.00 -22.55
C GLU A 340 -10.07 15.46 -23.00
N LYS A 341 -10.02 16.40 -22.06
CA LYS A 341 -10.17 17.84 -22.36
C LYS A 341 -9.06 18.39 -23.26
N VAL A 342 -7.91 17.70 -23.36
CA VAL A 342 -6.79 18.08 -24.23
C VAL A 342 -6.99 17.60 -25.67
N ALA A 343 -7.70 16.48 -25.87
CA ALA A 343 -7.90 15.83 -27.17
C ALA A 343 -8.93 16.55 -28.07
N THR A 344 -8.80 17.87 -28.19
CA THR A 344 -9.58 18.67 -29.14
C THR A 344 -9.08 18.42 -30.57
N ASN A 345 -9.97 18.60 -31.56
CA ASN A 345 -9.58 18.49 -32.98
C ASN A 345 -8.40 19.42 -33.34
N GLN A 346 -8.34 20.61 -32.75
CA GLN A 346 -7.24 21.54 -32.97
C GLN A 346 -5.90 20.98 -32.47
N PHE A 347 -5.90 20.34 -31.31
CA PHE A 347 -4.71 19.70 -30.74
C PHE A 347 -4.30 18.47 -31.56
N ILE A 348 -5.25 17.62 -31.93
CA ILE A 348 -5.00 16.44 -32.78
C ILE A 348 -4.39 16.87 -34.12
N ASN A 349 -4.90 17.93 -34.76
CA ASN A 349 -4.34 18.43 -36.02
C ASN A 349 -2.87 18.88 -35.87
N LYS A 350 -2.52 19.55 -34.75
CA LYS A 350 -1.13 19.94 -34.46
C LYS A 350 -0.22 18.73 -34.23
N LEU A 351 -0.72 17.68 -33.57
CA LEU A 351 0.03 16.44 -33.42
C LEU A 351 0.23 15.71 -34.75
N VAL A 352 -0.80 15.67 -35.59
CA VAL A 352 -0.72 15.05 -36.92
C VAL A 352 0.28 15.77 -37.82
N SER A 353 0.41 17.10 -37.71
CA SER A 353 1.49 17.82 -38.41
C SER A 353 2.87 17.47 -37.85
N ALA A 354 3.01 17.38 -36.52
CA ALA A 354 4.28 17.04 -35.88
C ALA A 354 4.77 15.61 -36.18
N LEU A 355 3.85 14.66 -36.45
CA LEU A 355 4.20 13.32 -36.93
C LEU A 355 4.90 13.31 -38.30
N ARG A 356 4.89 14.43 -39.03
CA ARG A 356 5.52 14.59 -40.35
C ARG A 356 6.55 15.73 -40.36
N ASP A 357 7.03 16.13 -39.19
CA ASP A 357 8.02 17.17 -39.08
C ASP A 357 9.33 16.77 -39.78
N GLU A 358 10.10 17.74 -40.25
CA GLU A 358 11.40 17.49 -40.87
C GLU A 358 12.40 16.98 -39.83
N ASP A 359 12.28 17.39 -38.57
CA ASP A 359 13.11 16.95 -37.46
C ASP A 359 12.62 15.61 -36.89
N TRP A 360 13.51 14.62 -36.84
CA TRP A 360 13.23 13.28 -36.33
C TRP A 360 12.82 13.29 -34.84
N ASP A 361 13.36 14.20 -34.02
CA ASP A 361 13.04 14.27 -32.60
C ASP A 361 11.59 14.76 -32.39
N VAL A 362 11.15 15.70 -33.23
CA VAL A 362 9.77 16.18 -33.25
C VAL A 362 8.82 15.05 -33.66
N ARG A 363 9.16 14.28 -34.70
CA ARG A 363 8.37 13.10 -35.13
C ARG A 363 8.29 12.02 -34.05
N ALA A 364 9.42 11.65 -33.44
CA ALA A 364 9.49 10.62 -32.42
C ALA A 364 8.62 10.97 -31.20
N SER A 365 8.59 12.25 -30.86
CA SER A 365 7.86 12.72 -29.70
C SER A 365 6.39 12.96 -29.97
N ALA A 366 6.04 13.35 -31.19
CA ALA A 366 4.65 13.32 -31.62
C ALA A 366 4.09 11.89 -31.50
N CYS A 367 4.89 10.86 -31.86
CA CYS A 367 4.53 9.46 -31.59
C CYS A 367 4.39 9.18 -30.09
N GLU A 368 5.32 9.64 -29.25
CA GLU A 368 5.24 9.46 -27.79
C GLU A 368 3.98 10.09 -27.17
N VAL A 369 3.66 11.34 -27.52
CA VAL A 369 2.43 12.03 -27.04
C VAL A 369 1.19 11.23 -27.43
N VAL A 370 1.13 10.81 -28.70
CA VAL A 370 0.01 10.04 -29.23
C VAL A 370 -0.12 8.70 -28.47
N GLY A 371 0.99 8.02 -28.22
CA GLY A 371 1.03 6.78 -27.46
C GLY A 371 0.59 6.95 -26.00
N MET A 372 1.02 8.01 -25.31
CA MET A 372 0.58 8.30 -23.94
C MET A 372 -0.90 8.64 -23.84
N MET A 373 -1.47 9.24 -24.88
CA MET A 373 -2.91 9.48 -24.96
C MET A 373 -3.72 8.23 -25.32
N GLY A 374 -3.07 7.21 -25.89
CA GLY A 374 -3.62 5.89 -26.16
C GLY A 374 -4.88 5.94 -27.03
N GLU A 375 -5.89 5.14 -26.67
CA GLU A 375 -7.12 4.97 -27.44
C GLU A 375 -7.91 6.27 -27.69
N LYS A 376 -7.64 7.34 -26.92
CA LYS A 376 -8.39 8.61 -26.97
C LYS A 376 -8.12 9.41 -28.25
N VAL A 377 -6.90 9.32 -28.78
CA VAL A 377 -6.48 10.00 -30.02
C VAL A 377 -6.36 9.04 -31.21
N ALA A 378 -6.78 7.79 -31.03
CA ALA A 378 -6.73 6.74 -32.06
C ALA A 378 -7.82 6.94 -33.12
N THR A 379 -7.73 8.05 -33.85
CA THR A 379 -8.47 8.26 -35.09
C THR A 379 -7.77 7.51 -36.22
N THR A 380 -8.50 7.15 -37.27
CA THR A 380 -7.94 6.49 -38.46
C THR A 380 -6.81 7.30 -39.07
N GLU A 381 -6.90 8.64 -39.05
CA GLU A 381 -5.83 9.49 -39.54
C GLU A 381 -4.54 9.34 -38.72
N VAL A 382 -4.64 9.42 -37.39
CA VAL A 382 -3.48 9.28 -36.49
C VAL A 382 -2.85 7.89 -36.63
N ILE A 383 -3.66 6.84 -36.67
CA ILE A 383 -3.19 5.45 -36.87
C ILE A 383 -2.44 5.34 -38.20
N ASN A 384 -3.00 5.84 -39.31
CA ASN A 384 -2.34 5.78 -40.61
C ASN A 384 -1.01 6.57 -40.66
N LYS A 385 -0.91 7.67 -39.90
CA LYS A 385 0.36 8.39 -39.76
C LYS A 385 1.39 7.62 -38.95
N LEU A 386 0.99 7.00 -37.84
CA LEU A 386 1.88 6.12 -37.08
C LEU A 386 2.34 4.91 -37.92
N VAL A 387 1.44 4.32 -38.70
CA VAL A 387 1.74 3.22 -39.65
C VAL A 387 2.71 3.66 -40.75
N SER A 388 2.72 4.94 -41.10
CA SER A 388 3.73 5.51 -42.00
C SER A 388 5.07 5.68 -41.28
N ALA A 389 5.04 6.14 -40.03
CA ALA A 389 6.22 6.31 -39.17
C ALA A 389 6.92 4.99 -38.78
N LEU A 390 6.25 3.84 -38.94
CA LEU A 390 6.90 2.52 -38.83
C LEU A 390 8.03 2.31 -39.83
N GLY A 391 7.96 2.99 -40.99
CA GLY A 391 9.00 2.98 -42.02
C GLY A 391 9.82 4.27 -42.06
N ASP A 392 9.85 5.05 -40.97
CA ASP A 392 10.67 6.27 -40.90
C ASP A 392 12.16 5.96 -41.02
N GLU A 393 12.96 6.91 -41.51
CA GLU A 393 14.41 6.76 -41.63
C GLU A 393 15.11 6.67 -40.25
N ASP A 394 14.57 7.36 -39.24
CA ASP A 394 15.14 7.40 -37.90
C ASP A 394 14.60 6.25 -37.02
N SER A 395 15.52 5.55 -36.33
CA SER A 395 15.17 4.39 -35.50
C SER A 395 14.33 4.77 -34.28
N SER A 396 14.52 5.95 -33.71
CA SER A 396 13.78 6.44 -32.54
C SER A 396 12.33 6.74 -32.91
N VAL A 397 12.11 7.31 -34.10
CA VAL A 397 10.76 7.53 -34.63
C VAL A 397 10.03 6.21 -34.82
N ARG A 398 10.69 5.22 -35.45
CA ARG A 398 10.12 3.88 -35.63
C ARG A 398 9.73 3.25 -34.29
N GLU A 399 10.65 3.22 -33.32
CA GLU A 399 10.41 2.68 -31.97
C GLU A 399 9.18 3.33 -31.32
N LYS A 400 9.10 4.66 -31.30
CA LYS A 400 7.97 5.38 -30.68
C LYS A 400 6.66 5.18 -31.44
N ALA A 401 6.71 4.97 -32.75
CA ALA A 401 5.53 4.65 -33.53
C ALA A 401 4.98 3.25 -33.21
N TYR A 402 5.85 2.24 -33.06
CA TYR A 402 5.46 0.91 -32.56
C TYR A 402 4.86 1.02 -31.13
N GLU A 403 5.52 1.77 -30.24
CA GLU A 403 5.05 2.01 -28.87
C GLU A 403 3.66 2.65 -28.83
N ALA A 404 3.45 3.66 -29.68
CA ALA A 404 2.18 4.37 -29.78
C ALA A 404 1.06 3.49 -30.30
N LEU A 405 1.28 2.72 -31.37
CA LEU A 405 0.29 1.79 -31.92
C LEU A 405 -0.08 0.70 -30.92
N GLY A 406 0.90 0.15 -30.19
CA GLY A 406 0.63 -0.81 -29.11
C GLY A 406 -0.25 -0.23 -28.00
N ARG A 407 0.07 0.98 -27.53
CA ARG A 407 -0.72 1.68 -26.49
C ARG A 407 -2.12 2.10 -26.93
N MET A 408 -2.37 2.20 -28.24
CA MET A 408 -3.69 2.47 -28.81
C MET A 408 -4.63 1.26 -28.80
N GLY A 409 -4.15 0.07 -28.41
CA GLY A 409 -5.00 -1.08 -28.13
C GLY A 409 -5.93 -1.46 -29.29
N ASP A 410 -7.21 -1.69 -28.97
CA ASP A 410 -8.20 -2.24 -29.93
C ASP A 410 -8.39 -1.38 -31.17
N LYS A 411 -8.22 -0.05 -31.03
CA LYS A 411 -8.45 0.87 -32.14
C LYS A 411 -7.34 0.82 -33.18
N ALA A 412 -6.12 0.47 -32.79
CA ALA A 412 -4.98 0.34 -33.70
C ALA A 412 -4.82 -1.09 -34.26
N ALA A 413 -5.42 -2.10 -33.63
CA ALA A 413 -5.46 -3.50 -34.10
C ALA A 413 -6.40 -3.71 -35.30
N MET A 414 -6.38 -2.78 -36.26
CA MET A 414 -7.11 -2.90 -37.52
C MET A 414 -6.42 -3.93 -38.41
N THR A 415 -7.19 -4.74 -39.15
CA THR A 415 -6.67 -5.78 -40.06
C THR A 415 -5.60 -5.24 -41.01
N GLU A 416 -5.74 -4.02 -41.52
CA GLU A 416 -4.76 -3.41 -42.42
C GLU A 416 -3.40 -3.17 -41.75
N VAL A 417 -3.40 -2.70 -40.50
CA VAL A 417 -2.17 -2.47 -39.72
C VAL A 417 -1.48 -3.79 -39.41
N ILE A 418 -2.27 -4.77 -38.99
CA ILE A 418 -1.82 -6.12 -38.68
C ILE A 418 -1.20 -6.77 -39.92
N ASN A 419 -1.87 -6.73 -41.07
CA ASN A 419 -1.37 -7.29 -42.33
C ASN A 419 -0.06 -6.61 -42.78
N LYS A 420 0.06 -5.29 -42.57
CA LYS A 420 1.29 -4.58 -42.90
C LYS A 420 2.45 -5.04 -42.03
N LEU A 421 2.24 -5.23 -40.72
CA LEU A 421 3.26 -5.80 -39.82
C LEU A 421 3.64 -7.24 -40.21
N VAL A 422 2.67 -8.06 -40.62
CA VAL A 422 2.92 -9.44 -41.08
C VAL A 422 3.79 -9.47 -42.32
N ASN A 423 3.53 -8.62 -43.31
CA ASN A 423 4.37 -8.54 -44.50
C ASN A 423 5.82 -8.11 -44.15
N THR A 424 5.98 -7.22 -43.17
CA THR A 424 7.31 -6.79 -42.69
C THR A 424 8.11 -7.92 -42.02
N LEU A 425 7.45 -8.99 -41.53
CA LEU A 425 8.15 -10.19 -41.04
C LEU A 425 8.88 -10.96 -42.14
N GLU A 426 8.65 -10.64 -43.42
CA GLU A 426 9.32 -11.24 -44.57
C GLU A 426 10.38 -10.34 -45.21
N ASP A 427 10.70 -9.21 -44.57
CA ASP A 427 11.68 -8.26 -45.11
C ASP A 427 13.09 -8.87 -45.19
N GLU A 428 13.88 -8.45 -46.17
CA GLU A 428 15.26 -8.93 -46.34
C GLU A 428 16.16 -8.49 -45.17
N ASP A 429 15.89 -7.32 -44.57
CA ASP A 429 16.65 -6.80 -43.43
C ASP A 429 16.13 -7.39 -42.10
N TRP A 430 17.00 -8.10 -41.39
CA TRP A 430 16.69 -8.69 -40.09
C TRP A 430 16.25 -7.66 -39.04
N ASN A 431 16.78 -6.43 -39.09
CA ASN A 431 16.41 -5.37 -38.15
C ASN A 431 14.96 -4.92 -38.40
N VAL A 432 14.54 -4.90 -39.67
CA VAL A 432 13.15 -4.58 -40.05
C VAL A 432 12.21 -5.70 -39.57
N ARG A 433 12.59 -6.97 -39.76
CA ARG A 433 11.83 -8.11 -39.22
C ARG A 433 11.69 -8.07 -37.70
N GLN A 434 12.78 -7.78 -36.98
CA GLN A 434 12.78 -7.66 -35.52
C GLN A 434 11.81 -6.57 -35.04
N LYS A 435 11.82 -5.40 -35.71
CA LYS A 435 10.90 -4.30 -35.36
C LYS A 435 9.44 -4.62 -35.63
N ALA A 436 9.14 -5.42 -36.65
CA ALA A 436 7.78 -5.94 -36.85
C ALA A 436 7.34 -6.85 -35.70
N CYS A 437 8.22 -7.74 -35.21
CA CYS A 437 7.97 -8.52 -34.00
C CYS A 437 7.70 -7.62 -32.78
N GLU A 438 8.49 -6.57 -32.58
CA GLU A 438 8.29 -5.62 -31.47
C GLU A 438 6.91 -4.96 -31.51
N GLY A 439 6.45 -4.54 -32.70
CA GLY A 439 5.10 -4.01 -32.90
C GLY A 439 3.99 -5.01 -32.55
N LEU A 440 4.11 -6.25 -33.02
CA LEU A 440 3.15 -7.32 -32.72
C LEU A 440 3.14 -7.69 -31.23
N ARG A 441 4.31 -7.75 -30.60
CA ARG A 441 4.48 -8.00 -29.16
C ARG A 441 3.68 -7.00 -28.33
N MET A 442 3.72 -5.72 -28.70
CA MET A 442 2.99 -4.67 -27.99
C MET A 442 1.47 -4.69 -28.21
N MET A 443 1.00 -5.29 -29.31
CA MET A 443 -0.44 -5.55 -29.51
C MET A 443 -0.93 -6.75 -28.68
N GLY A 444 -0.02 -7.65 -28.28
CA GLY A 444 -0.28 -8.78 -27.38
C GLY A 444 -1.32 -9.76 -27.93
N GLU A 445 -2.15 -10.33 -27.05
CA GLU A 445 -3.18 -11.32 -27.40
C GLU A 445 -4.18 -10.91 -28.49
N LYS A 446 -4.25 -9.62 -28.83
CA LYS A 446 -5.21 -9.07 -29.79
C LYS A 446 -4.75 -9.28 -31.24
N ALA A 447 -3.44 -9.37 -31.45
CA ALA A 447 -2.86 -9.70 -32.75
C ALA A 447 -2.83 -11.22 -33.01
N ALA A 448 -3.30 -12.06 -32.07
CA ALA A 448 -3.25 -13.51 -32.16
C ALA A 448 -4.28 -14.09 -33.15
N THR A 449 -4.11 -13.82 -34.45
CA THR A 449 -4.85 -14.48 -35.54
C THR A 449 -4.13 -15.76 -35.97
N THR A 450 -4.86 -16.72 -36.55
CA THR A 450 -4.25 -17.98 -37.03
C THR A 450 -3.15 -17.73 -38.07
N GLU A 451 -3.32 -16.75 -38.95
CA GLU A 451 -2.32 -16.35 -39.94
C GLU A 451 -1.03 -15.86 -39.28
N ILE A 452 -1.14 -15.04 -38.24
CA ILE A 452 0.00 -14.52 -37.49
C ILE A 452 0.70 -15.62 -36.73
N ILE A 453 -0.05 -16.51 -36.08
CA ILE A 453 0.53 -17.63 -35.34
C ILE A 453 1.35 -18.50 -36.30
N ASN A 454 0.79 -18.86 -37.45
CA ASN A 454 1.49 -19.66 -38.46
C ASN A 454 2.75 -18.94 -38.98
N LYS A 455 2.66 -17.63 -39.20
CA LYS A 455 3.81 -16.84 -39.64
C LYS A 455 4.90 -16.77 -38.57
N LEU A 456 4.55 -16.47 -37.32
CA LEU A 456 5.50 -16.44 -36.21
C LEU A 456 6.16 -17.80 -35.96
N VAL A 457 5.43 -18.91 -36.15
CA VAL A 457 6.02 -20.26 -36.09
C VAL A 457 7.13 -20.44 -37.13
N SER A 458 6.99 -19.86 -38.34
CA SER A 458 8.07 -19.84 -39.33
C SER A 458 9.23 -18.91 -38.95
N VAL A 459 8.95 -17.78 -38.29
CA VAL A 459 9.98 -16.81 -37.85
C VAL A 459 10.81 -17.36 -36.68
N LEU A 460 10.31 -18.37 -35.95
CA LEU A 460 11.13 -19.11 -34.98
C LEU A 460 12.31 -19.86 -35.62
N GLU A 461 12.33 -20.01 -36.95
CA GLU A 461 13.44 -20.60 -37.72
C GLU A 461 14.29 -19.56 -38.47
N ASP A 462 14.12 -18.26 -38.18
CA ASP A 462 14.85 -17.20 -38.85
C ASP A 462 16.38 -17.37 -38.71
N GLU A 463 17.13 -17.00 -39.76
CA GLU A 463 18.59 -17.06 -39.74
C GLU A 463 19.20 -16.15 -38.67
N ASN A 464 18.52 -15.05 -38.34
CA ASN A 464 18.98 -14.08 -37.37
C ASN A 464 18.41 -14.39 -35.99
N LYS A 465 19.31 -14.57 -35.02
CA LYS A 465 18.97 -14.87 -33.63
C LYS A 465 18.10 -13.82 -32.93
N ASP A 466 18.29 -12.54 -33.23
CA ASP A 466 17.51 -11.46 -32.60
C ASP A 466 16.06 -11.49 -33.08
N VAL A 467 15.84 -11.88 -34.34
CA VAL A 467 14.51 -12.10 -34.91
C VAL A 467 13.85 -13.34 -34.28
N ARG A 468 14.59 -14.46 -34.12
CA ARG A 468 14.08 -15.66 -33.42
C ARG A 468 13.67 -15.36 -31.97
N ALA A 469 14.50 -14.63 -31.24
CA ALA A 469 14.21 -14.21 -29.87
C ALA A 469 12.94 -13.33 -29.80
N SER A 470 12.84 -12.30 -30.66
CA SER A 470 11.66 -11.45 -30.71
C SER A 470 10.38 -12.21 -31.10
N ALA A 471 10.47 -13.24 -31.95
CA ALA A 471 9.32 -14.10 -32.27
C ALA A 471 8.83 -14.89 -31.04
N CYS A 472 9.75 -15.40 -30.21
CA CYS A 472 9.41 -16.03 -28.94
C CYS A 472 8.69 -15.03 -28.01
N GLU A 473 9.20 -13.80 -27.89
CA GLU A 473 8.56 -12.74 -27.08
C GLU A 473 7.12 -12.46 -27.54
N VAL A 474 6.90 -12.37 -28.87
CA VAL A 474 5.55 -12.12 -29.42
C VAL A 474 4.60 -13.25 -29.03
N LEU A 475 5.01 -14.50 -29.22
CA LEU A 475 4.19 -15.67 -28.88
C LEU A 475 3.90 -15.71 -27.37
N GLY A 476 4.88 -15.38 -26.53
CA GLY A 476 4.70 -15.26 -25.09
C GLY A 476 3.68 -14.18 -24.70
N MET A 477 3.75 -12.99 -25.32
CA MET A 477 2.82 -11.89 -25.05
C MET A 477 1.40 -12.13 -25.60
N MET A 478 1.26 -12.99 -26.60
CA MET A 478 -0.05 -13.47 -27.06
C MET A 478 -0.68 -14.50 -26.12
N GLY A 479 0.08 -15.02 -25.14
CA GLY A 479 -0.41 -15.76 -23.99
C GLY A 479 -1.15 -17.06 -24.34
N GLU A 480 -2.19 -17.37 -23.56
CA GLU A 480 -2.92 -18.65 -23.67
C GLU A 480 -3.65 -18.86 -25.00
N LYS A 481 -3.88 -17.80 -25.80
CA LYS A 481 -4.62 -17.90 -27.07
C LYS A 481 -3.85 -18.62 -28.17
N VAL A 482 -2.51 -18.59 -28.10
CA VAL A 482 -1.63 -19.19 -29.11
C VAL A 482 -1.09 -20.55 -28.67
N THR A 483 -1.56 -21.08 -27.53
CA THR A 483 -1.14 -22.36 -26.95
C THR A 483 -1.71 -23.54 -27.75
N THR A 484 -1.24 -23.70 -28.99
CA THR A 484 -1.49 -24.85 -29.83
C THR A 484 -0.36 -25.86 -29.68
N SER A 485 -0.62 -27.14 -30.01
CA SER A 485 0.43 -28.17 -29.98
C SER A 485 1.58 -27.86 -30.93
N GLU A 486 1.31 -27.21 -32.07
CA GLU A 486 2.34 -26.80 -33.02
C GLU A 486 3.27 -25.73 -32.43
N VAL A 487 2.71 -24.69 -31.81
CA VAL A 487 3.50 -23.63 -31.16
C VAL A 487 4.32 -24.19 -30.00
N ILE A 488 3.73 -25.05 -29.16
CA ILE A 488 4.44 -25.70 -28.05
C ILE A 488 5.60 -26.54 -28.59
N ASN A 489 5.37 -27.40 -29.57
CA ASN A 489 6.42 -28.27 -30.12
C ASN A 489 7.55 -27.45 -30.74
N LYS A 490 7.21 -26.34 -31.41
CA LYS A 490 8.22 -25.46 -32.00
C LYS A 490 9.05 -24.77 -30.93
N LEU A 491 8.42 -24.23 -29.89
CA LEU A 491 9.13 -23.62 -28.75
C LEU A 491 9.99 -24.64 -27.99
N VAL A 492 9.54 -25.89 -27.85
CA VAL A 492 10.35 -26.97 -27.25
C VAL A 492 11.64 -27.20 -28.04
N ILE A 493 11.59 -27.16 -29.38
CA ILE A 493 12.78 -27.24 -30.22
C ILE A 493 13.65 -26.00 -30.02
N THR A 494 13.06 -24.81 -29.93
CA THR A 494 13.76 -23.54 -29.71
C THR A 494 14.46 -23.46 -28.35
N LEU A 495 14.09 -24.29 -27.36
CA LEU A 495 14.85 -24.45 -26.11
C LEU A 495 16.25 -25.06 -26.32
N GLU A 496 16.55 -25.59 -27.50
CA GLU A 496 17.86 -26.11 -27.90
C GLU A 496 18.62 -25.18 -28.85
N ASP A 497 18.16 -23.93 -29.03
CA ASP A 497 18.81 -22.97 -29.92
C ASP A 497 20.26 -22.70 -29.48
N GLU A 498 21.13 -22.44 -30.46
CA GLU A 498 22.54 -22.14 -30.22
C GLU A 498 22.74 -20.85 -29.41
N ASP A 499 21.84 -19.88 -29.56
CA ASP A 499 21.93 -18.59 -28.87
C ASP A 499 21.13 -18.58 -27.57
N TRP A 500 21.80 -18.19 -26.49
CA TRP A 500 21.22 -18.18 -25.14
C TRP A 500 20.00 -17.27 -25.02
N ASN A 501 19.98 -16.11 -25.72
CA ASN A 501 18.87 -15.17 -25.68
C ASN A 501 17.61 -15.78 -26.31
N VAL A 502 17.79 -16.59 -27.36
CA VAL A 502 16.67 -17.33 -27.98
C VAL A 502 16.13 -18.39 -27.02
N ARG A 503 17.00 -19.15 -26.35
CA ARG A 503 16.60 -20.14 -25.33
C ARG A 503 15.85 -19.50 -24.16
N GLU A 504 16.32 -18.35 -23.68
CA GLU A 504 15.69 -17.58 -22.60
C GLU A 504 14.27 -17.12 -22.97
N ASN A 505 14.11 -16.54 -24.16
CA ASN A 505 12.80 -16.05 -24.61
C ASN A 505 11.83 -17.20 -24.92
N ALA A 506 12.32 -18.35 -25.40
CA ALA A 506 11.51 -19.54 -25.58
C ALA A 506 10.99 -20.10 -24.24
N ASN A 507 11.84 -20.11 -23.21
CA ASN A 507 11.44 -20.40 -21.83
C ASN A 507 10.31 -19.44 -21.41
N GLU A 508 10.53 -18.13 -21.49
CA GLU A 508 9.54 -17.12 -21.06
C GLU A 508 8.21 -17.26 -21.80
N ALA A 509 8.24 -17.51 -23.10
CA ALA A 509 7.05 -17.72 -23.92
C ALA A 509 6.21 -18.90 -23.42
N LEU A 510 6.85 -20.04 -23.13
CA LEU A 510 6.19 -21.21 -22.55
C LEU A 510 5.62 -20.89 -21.15
N GLY A 511 6.33 -20.12 -20.33
CA GLY A 511 5.86 -19.68 -19.01
C GLY A 511 4.61 -18.81 -19.08
N ARG A 512 4.55 -17.86 -20.02
CA ARG A 512 3.39 -16.98 -20.24
C ARG A 512 2.18 -17.71 -20.81
N MET A 513 2.36 -18.83 -21.50
CA MET A 513 1.28 -19.75 -21.88
C MET A 513 0.73 -20.55 -20.67
N GLY A 514 1.44 -20.49 -19.55
CA GLY A 514 1.00 -20.97 -18.24
C GLY A 514 0.76 -22.47 -18.18
N GLU A 515 -0.17 -22.86 -17.31
CA GLU A 515 -0.50 -24.26 -17.02
C GLU A 515 -0.93 -25.10 -18.23
N LYS A 516 -1.36 -24.48 -19.33
CA LYS A 516 -1.77 -25.19 -20.56
C LYS A 516 -0.58 -25.71 -21.37
N ALA A 517 0.58 -25.05 -21.28
CA ALA A 517 1.80 -25.47 -21.95
C ALA A 517 2.57 -26.55 -21.17
N ALA A 518 2.19 -26.84 -19.92
CA ALA A 518 2.84 -27.81 -19.03
C ALA A 518 2.62 -29.28 -19.44
N THR A 519 3.05 -29.64 -20.64
CA THR A 519 3.07 -31.03 -21.15
C THR A 519 4.28 -31.78 -20.59
N SER A 520 4.25 -33.12 -20.64
CA SER A 520 5.38 -33.94 -20.18
C SER A 520 6.68 -33.65 -20.96
N GLU A 521 6.57 -33.33 -22.25
CA GLU A 521 7.72 -32.98 -23.09
C GLU A 521 8.34 -31.65 -22.67
N VAL A 522 7.51 -30.63 -22.44
CA VAL A 522 7.95 -29.32 -21.92
C VAL A 522 8.61 -29.50 -20.56
N ILE A 523 8.02 -30.27 -19.64
CA ILE A 523 8.60 -30.54 -18.32
C ILE A 523 9.99 -31.19 -18.45
N ASN A 524 10.13 -32.21 -19.30
CA ASN A 524 11.40 -32.89 -19.51
C ASN A 524 12.46 -31.95 -20.11
N LYS A 525 12.05 -31.06 -21.03
CA LYS A 525 12.98 -30.11 -21.64
C LYS A 525 13.39 -29.00 -20.67
N LEU A 526 12.47 -28.49 -19.85
CA LEU A 526 12.76 -27.53 -18.79
C LEU A 526 13.71 -28.07 -17.72
N LEU A 527 13.71 -29.39 -17.46
CA LEU A 527 14.72 -30.00 -16.58
C LEU A 527 16.16 -29.80 -17.12
N SER A 528 16.34 -29.86 -18.44
CA SER A 528 17.65 -29.62 -19.05
C SER A 528 18.04 -28.14 -19.05
N THR A 529 17.08 -27.21 -19.17
CA THR A 529 17.38 -25.76 -19.18
C THR A 529 17.69 -25.20 -17.79
N LEU A 530 17.29 -25.89 -16.72
CA LEU A 530 17.76 -25.60 -15.36
C LEU A 530 19.27 -25.79 -15.16
N GLU A 531 19.91 -26.57 -16.05
CA GLU A 531 21.35 -26.84 -16.03
C GLU A 531 22.06 -26.25 -17.25
N ASP A 532 21.45 -25.26 -17.90
CA ASP A 532 22.02 -24.58 -19.05
C ASP A 532 23.35 -23.90 -18.69
N GLU A 533 24.26 -23.81 -19.66
CA GLU A 533 25.55 -23.13 -19.46
C GLU A 533 25.36 -21.64 -19.17
N ASP A 534 24.32 -21.03 -19.74
CA ASP A 534 24.03 -19.62 -19.57
C ASP A 534 23.13 -19.36 -18.36
N LYS A 535 23.57 -18.42 -17.52
CA LYS A 535 22.91 -18.08 -16.25
C LYS A 535 21.53 -17.45 -16.44
N ASP A 536 21.32 -16.68 -17.51
CA ASP A 536 20.06 -16.00 -17.77
C ASP A 536 19.01 -17.02 -18.27
N VAL A 537 19.44 -18.03 -19.03
CA VAL A 537 18.60 -19.20 -19.39
C VAL A 537 18.20 -20.01 -18.15
N ARG A 538 19.15 -20.31 -17.25
CA ARG A 538 18.84 -20.99 -15.98
C ARG A 538 17.86 -20.20 -15.12
N ALA A 539 18.03 -18.88 -15.05
CA ALA A 539 17.16 -17.99 -14.30
C ALA A 539 15.73 -17.96 -14.87
N SER A 540 15.61 -17.87 -16.20
CA SER A 540 14.32 -17.93 -16.91
C SER A 540 13.65 -19.28 -16.72
N ALA A 541 14.38 -20.39 -16.78
CA ALA A 541 13.84 -21.73 -16.51
C ALA A 541 13.20 -21.82 -15.11
N CYS A 542 13.89 -21.32 -14.07
CA CYS A 542 13.33 -21.22 -12.73
C CYS A 542 12.03 -20.40 -12.69
N GLU A 543 12.02 -19.21 -13.32
CA GLU A 543 10.85 -18.35 -13.32
C GLU A 543 9.64 -18.99 -14.02
N VAL A 544 9.86 -19.60 -15.18
CA VAL A 544 8.83 -20.27 -15.99
C VAL A 544 8.18 -21.42 -15.23
N LEU A 545 8.96 -22.19 -14.48
CA LEU A 545 8.43 -23.23 -13.60
C LEU A 545 7.55 -22.65 -12.50
N GLY A 546 7.90 -21.48 -11.98
CA GLY A 546 7.03 -20.71 -11.09
C GLY A 546 5.72 -20.29 -11.76
N MET A 547 5.76 -19.80 -13.01
CA MET A 547 4.56 -19.40 -13.75
C MET A 547 3.63 -20.57 -14.09
N MET A 548 4.19 -21.73 -14.45
CA MET A 548 3.42 -22.96 -14.72
C MET A 548 2.87 -23.63 -13.44
N GLY A 549 3.35 -23.19 -12.27
CA GLY A 549 2.77 -23.51 -10.96
C GLY A 549 2.81 -25.00 -10.60
N GLY A 550 1.79 -25.44 -9.86
CA GLY A 550 1.79 -26.77 -9.23
C GLY A 550 1.74 -27.95 -10.20
N LYS A 551 1.44 -27.76 -11.49
CA LYS A 551 1.37 -28.86 -12.48
C LYS A 551 2.73 -29.45 -12.83
N VAL A 552 3.78 -28.62 -12.84
CA VAL A 552 5.15 -29.03 -13.15
C VAL A 552 5.95 -29.50 -11.93
N ALA A 553 5.35 -29.47 -10.74
CA ALA A 553 5.96 -29.81 -9.46
C ALA A 553 6.15 -31.33 -9.28
N THR A 554 6.99 -31.94 -10.12
CA THR A 554 7.46 -33.33 -9.95
C THR A 554 8.59 -33.36 -8.90
N SER A 555 8.86 -34.53 -8.32
CA SER A 555 9.95 -34.70 -7.36
C SER A 555 11.33 -34.37 -7.94
N GLU A 556 11.55 -34.73 -9.20
CA GLU A 556 12.79 -34.43 -9.91
C GLU A 556 12.95 -32.93 -10.17
N MET A 557 11.89 -32.25 -10.61
CA MET A 557 11.87 -30.80 -10.82
C MET A 557 12.16 -30.02 -9.54
N ILE A 558 11.49 -30.40 -8.44
CA ILE A 558 11.73 -29.78 -7.14
C ILE A 558 13.17 -30.00 -6.70
N SER A 559 13.74 -31.20 -6.91
CA SER A 559 15.14 -31.47 -6.57
C SER A 559 16.12 -30.60 -7.38
N LYS A 560 15.86 -30.35 -8.68
CA LYS A 560 16.70 -29.48 -9.51
C LYS A 560 16.56 -28.01 -9.10
N LEU A 561 15.36 -27.53 -8.81
CA LEU A 561 15.13 -26.18 -8.26
C LEU A 561 15.84 -25.99 -6.92
N VAL A 562 15.90 -27.02 -6.09
CA VAL A 562 16.67 -27.01 -4.85
C VAL A 562 18.17 -26.87 -5.12
N SER A 563 18.71 -27.55 -6.12
CA SER A 563 20.10 -27.36 -6.54
C SER A 563 20.34 -25.95 -7.09
N ALA A 564 19.37 -25.35 -7.78
CA ALA A 564 19.46 -23.98 -8.28
C ALA A 564 19.51 -22.91 -7.17
N LEU A 565 19.16 -23.25 -5.91
CA LEU A 565 19.41 -22.39 -4.75
C LEU A 565 20.91 -22.25 -4.42
N GLU A 566 21.78 -23.08 -5.02
CA GLU A 566 23.24 -23.02 -4.86
C GLU A 566 23.93 -22.44 -6.10
N ASP A 567 23.17 -21.91 -7.06
CA ASP A 567 23.73 -21.33 -8.27
C ASP A 567 24.64 -20.14 -7.95
N GLU A 568 25.68 -19.94 -8.77
CA GLU A 568 26.60 -18.82 -8.63
C GLU A 568 25.90 -17.48 -8.89
N ASP A 569 24.94 -17.45 -9.81
CA ASP A 569 24.20 -16.25 -10.16
C ASP A 569 23.01 -16.05 -9.20
N TRP A 570 22.90 -14.82 -8.69
CA TRP A 570 21.89 -14.49 -7.69
C TRP A 570 20.46 -14.44 -8.26
N ILE A 571 20.28 -14.14 -9.55
CA ILE A 571 18.98 -14.09 -10.22
C ILE A 571 18.41 -15.51 -10.30
N VAL A 572 19.25 -16.50 -10.60
CA VAL A 572 18.87 -17.92 -10.60
C VAL A 572 18.36 -18.33 -9.21
N ARG A 573 19.11 -18.00 -8.16
CA ARG A 573 18.70 -18.30 -6.76
C ARG A 573 17.39 -17.61 -6.39
N ALA A 574 17.22 -16.34 -6.76
CA ALA A 574 16.00 -15.57 -6.52
C ALA A 574 14.78 -16.19 -7.22
N ASN A 575 14.90 -16.53 -8.50
CA ASN A 575 13.82 -17.13 -9.27
C ASN A 575 13.50 -18.55 -8.77
N ALA A 576 14.51 -19.33 -8.36
CA ALA A 576 14.30 -20.63 -7.74
C ALA A 576 13.50 -20.52 -6.43
N CYS A 577 13.81 -19.53 -5.58
CA CYS A 577 13.02 -19.24 -4.38
C CYS A 577 11.55 -18.96 -4.74
N LYS A 578 11.31 -18.03 -5.68
CA LYS A 578 9.97 -17.67 -6.15
C LYS A 578 9.21 -18.90 -6.67
N ALA A 579 9.84 -19.73 -7.50
CA ALA A 579 9.24 -20.94 -8.06
C ALA A 579 8.83 -21.95 -6.99
N LEU A 580 9.73 -22.27 -6.04
CA LEU A 580 9.44 -23.15 -4.91
C LEU A 580 8.28 -22.59 -4.05
N GLY A 581 8.24 -21.28 -3.85
CA GLY A 581 7.17 -20.59 -3.16
C GLY A 581 5.81 -20.72 -3.83
N VAL A 582 5.75 -20.63 -5.17
CA VAL A 582 4.50 -20.83 -5.92
C VAL A 582 4.06 -22.30 -5.90
N MET A 583 5.01 -23.24 -5.99
CA MET A 583 4.72 -24.68 -5.83
C MET A 583 4.23 -25.03 -4.42
N GLY A 584 4.58 -24.21 -3.43
CA GLY A 584 4.04 -24.20 -2.08
C GLY A 584 4.06 -25.58 -1.41
N LYS A 585 2.89 -26.11 -1.09
CA LYS A 585 2.73 -27.40 -0.39
C LYS A 585 3.39 -28.57 -1.10
N LYS A 586 3.39 -28.59 -2.44
CA LYS A 586 4.02 -29.68 -3.21
C LYS A 586 5.53 -29.66 -3.05
N ALA A 587 6.14 -28.47 -3.15
CA ALA A 587 7.56 -28.29 -2.87
C ALA A 587 7.88 -28.64 -1.41
N ALA A 588 7.06 -28.18 -0.47
CA ALA A 588 7.29 -28.40 0.96
C ALA A 588 7.27 -29.89 1.38
N ASN A 589 6.45 -30.72 0.74
CA ASN A 589 6.40 -32.17 1.01
C ASN A 589 7.63 -32.94 0.50
N ILE A 590 8.38 -32.38 -0.46
CA ILE A 590 9.56 -32.99 -1.07
C ILE A 590 10.84 -32.36 -0.51
N ALA A 591 10.78 -31.09 -0.09
CA ALA A 591 11.88 -30.34 0.47
C ALA A 591 12.41 -30.99 1.76
N THR A 592 13.73 -31.14 1.84
CA THR A 592 14.42 -31.59 3.05
C THR A 592 14.70 -30.40 3.98
N ASN A 593 15.08 -30.68 5.23
CA ASN A 593 15.58 -29.66 6.16
C ASN A 593 16.69 -28.78 5.57
N GLU A 594 17.51 -29.34 4.68
CA GLU A 594 18.58 -28.61 4.01
C GLU A 594 18.04 -27.49 3.09
N VAL A 595 16.92 -27.75 2.40
CA VAL A 595 16.26 -26.75 1.53
C VAL A 595 15.78 -25.55 2.34
N PHE A 596 15.13 -25.79 3.48
CA PHE A 596 14.66 -24.71 4.34
C PHE A 596 15.81 -23.90 4.94
N ARG A 597 16.94 -24.54 5.28
CA ARG A 597 18.16 -23.82 5.69
C ARG A 597 18.71 -22.94 4.56
N LYS A 598 18.72 -23.43 3.32
CA LYS A 598 19.17 -22.65 2.16
C LYS A 598 18.27 -21.44 1.91
N LEU A 599 16.95 -21.62 1.92
CA LEU A 599 15.99 -20.52 1.82
C LEU A 599 16.19 -19.48 2.94
N LEU A 600 16.49 -19.92 4.16
CA LEU A 600 16.80 -19.02 5.27
C LEU A 600 18.08 -18.20 5.07
N ILE A 601 19.12 -18.79 4.46
CA ILE A 601 20.33 -18.06 4.09
C ILE A 601 19.98 -16.94 3.11
N GLU A 602 19.16 -17.25 2.09
CA GLU A 602 18.69 -16.26 1.10
C GLU A 602 17.80 -15.17 1.73
N VAL A 603 16.95 -15.50 2.70
CA VAL A 603 16.17 -14.49 3.46
C VAL A 603 17.07 -13.51 4.21
N ASN A 604 18.20 -13.98 4.72
CA ASN A 604 19.12 -13.17 5.52
C ASN A 604 20.17 -12.43 4.68
N CYS A 605 20.25 -12.65 3.37
CA CYS A 605 21.09 -11.83 2.52
C CYS A 605 20.52 -10.40 2.45
N ASN A 606 21.37 -9.37 2.37
CA ASN A 606 20.93 -7.97 2.29
C ASN A 606 20.64 -7.58 0.83
N ALA A 607 19.68 -8.24 0.20
CA ALA A 607 19.37 -8.07 -1.20
C ALA A 607 17.90 -7.73 -1.45
N SER A 608 17.55 -7.42 -2.71
CA SER A 608 16.17 -7.12 -3.10
C SER A 608 15.27 -8.36 -3.07
N TRP A 609 15.80 -9.55 -3.38
CA TRP A 609 15.05 -10.80 -3.50
C TRP A 609 14.88 -11.56 -2.17
N SER A 610 15.44 -11.05 -1.07
CA SER A 610 15.26 -11.64 0.27
C SER A 610 13.78 -11.76 0.66
N TRP A 611 12.94 -10.87 0.09
CA TRP A 611 11.49 -10.94 0.23
C TRP A 611 10.86 -12.12 -0.52
N ASP A 612 11.38 -12.49 -1.69
CA ASP A 612 10.89 -13.64 -2.46
C ASP A 612 11.19 -14.95 -1.74
N ALA A 613 12.40 -15.07 -1.14
CA ALA A 613 12.75 -16.19 -0.27
C ALA A 613 11.87 -16.27 0.98
N ALA A 614 11.53 -15.11 1.58
CA ALA A 614 10.62 -15.06 2.73
C ALA A 614 9.19 -15.48 2.34
N THR A 615 8.72 -15.03 1.18
CA THR A 615 7.42 -15.42 0.62
C THR A 615 7.38 -16.91 0.32
N ALA A 616 8.47 -17.47 -0.20
CA ALA A 616 8.59 -18.90 -0.46
C ALA A 616 8.49 -19.73 0.83
N LEU A 617 9.22 -19.33 1.88
CA LEU A 617 9.12 -19.96 3.19
C LEU A 617 7.71 -19.85 3.76
N ASN A 618 7.04 -18.69 3.66
CA ASN A 618 5.65 -18.55 4.10
C ASN A 618 4.74 -19.57 3.43
N ASN A 619 4.78 -19.63 2.09
CA ASN A 619 3.91 -20.51 1.31
C ASN A 619 4.20 -22.00 1.58
N MET A 620 5.47 -22.37 1.75
CA MET A 620 5.88 -23.75 2.05
C MET A 620 5.55 -24.16 3.50
N LEU A 621 5.68 -23.24 4.46
CA LEU A 621 5.38 -23.46 5.88
C LEU A 621 3.87 -23.40 6.20
N SER A 622 3.04 -22.95 5.26
CA SER A 622 1.57 -22.90 5.44
C SER A 622 0.90 -24.26 5.74
N THR A 623 1.63 -25.37 5.63
CA THR A 623 1.15 -26.72 5.97
C THR A 623 1.65 -27.20 7.33
N PRO A 624 0.76 -27.50 8.29
CA PRO A 624 1.13 -27.99 9.62
C PRO A 624 1.93 -29.29 9.59
N ALA A 625 1.64 -30.17 8.64
CA ALA A 625 2.37 -31.42 8.46
C ALA A 625 3.84 -31.19 8.08
N VAL A 626 4.17 -30.12 7.37
CA VAL A 626 5.57 -29.82 7.02
C VAL A 626 6.32 -29.34 8.26
N ILE A 627 5.72 -28.40 8.99
CA ILE A 627 6.28 -27.84 10.23
C ILE A 627 6.61 -28.94 11.25
N SER A 628 5.76 -29.96 11.40
CA SER A 628 6.02 -31.05 12.35
C SER A 628 7.20 -31.95 12.01
N HIS A 629 7.64 -31.96 10.75
CA HIS A 629 8.79 -32.76 10.29
C HIS A 629 10.08 -31.93 10.14
N LEU A 630 9.99 -30.60 10.31
CA LEU A 630 11.16 -29.72 10.25
C LEU A 630 12.04 -29.84 11.49
N ASP A 631 13.34 -29.69 11.28
CA ASP A 631 14.30 -29.48 12.36
C ASP A 631 13.91 -28.19 13.13
N PRO A 632 13.67 -28.26 14.44
CA PRO A 632 13.29 -27.11 15.25
C PRO A 632 14.27 -25.94 15.19
N MET A 633 15.56 -26.20 14.93
CA MET A 633 16.55 -25.13 14.75
C MET A 633 16.22 -24.24 13.54
N ILE A 634 15.66 -24.82 12.46
CA ILE A 634 15.29 -24.08 11.26
C ILE A 634 14.17 -23.10 11.58
N VAL A 635 13.15 -23.54 12.31
CA VAL A 635 12.03 -22.66 12.67
C VAL A 635 12.47 -21.61 13.69
N SER A 636 13.40 -21.95 14.58
CA SER A 636 14.06 -20.97 15.45
C SER A 636 14.81 -19.91 14.63
N ASP A 637 15.52 -20.30 13.58
CA ASP A 637 16.24 -19.38 12.70
C ASP A 637 15.28 -18.50 11.87
N VAL A 638 14.13 -19.02 11.45
CA VAL A 638 13.03 -18.22 10.85
C VAL A 638 12.60 -17.12 11.81
N CYS A 639 12.43 -17.41 13.10
CA CYS A 639 12.03 -16.43 14.10
C CYS A 639 13.05 -15.30 14.30
N LEU A 640 14.33 -15.54 13.97
CA LEU A 640 15.40 -14.56 14.16
C LEU A 640 15.70 -13.74 12.90
N CYS A 641 15.07 -14.06 11.76
CA CYS A 641 15.32 -13.38 10.50
C CYS A 641 14.57 -12.04 10.38
N LYS A 642 15.05 -11.18 9.48
CA LYS A 642 14.49 -9.83 9.24
C LYS A 642 13.01 -9.83 8.81
N TYR A 643 12.53 -10.89 8.17
CA TYR A 643 11.17 -11.02 7.63
C TYR A 643 10.29 -12.01 8.41
N ALA A 644 10.68 -12.35 9.64
CA ALA A 644 10.05 -13.40 10.43
C ALA A 644 8.52 -13.23 10.59
N THR A 645 8.04 -12.00 10.77
CA THR A 645 6.60 -11.69 10.87
C THR A 645 5.84 -12.03 9.58
N ALA A 646 6.42 -11.72 8.42
CA ALA A 646 5.83 -12.03 7.12
C ALA A 646 5.88 -13.53 6.81
N ILE A 647 6.99 -14.21 7.16
CA ILE A 647 7.14 -15.66 6.92
C ILE A 647 6.09 -16.45 7.70
N LEU A 648 5.81 -16.05 8.94
CA LEU A 648 4.94 -16.79 9.84
C LEU A 648 3.48 -16.32 9.83
N GLU A 649 3.13 -15.31 9.03
CA GLU A 649 1.79 -14.72 8.99
C GLU A 649 0.68 -15.75 8.70
N ASN A 650 0.95 -16.71 7.81
CA ASN A 650 -0.02 -17.73 7.40
C ASN A 650 0.07 -19.02 8.22
N VAL A 651 0.97 -19.08 9.21
CA VAL A 651 1.12 -20.23 10.07
C VAL A 651 0.25 -20.05 11.31
N SER A 652 -0.74 -20.94 11.49
CA SER A 652 -1.63 -20.88 12.66
C SER A 652 -0.85 -21.05 13.96
N ALA A 653 -0.99 -20.07 14.85
CA ALA A 653 -0.40 -20.11 16.20
C ALA A 653 -0.88 -21.34 17.00
N ASP A 654 -2.16 -21.72 16.87
CA ASP A 654 -2.73 -22.87 17.57
C ASP A 654 -2.10 -24.21 17.12
N GLU A 655 -1.75 -24.32 15.84
CA GLU A 655 -1.18 -25.53 15.24
C GLU A 655 0.32 -25.63 15.55
N LEU A 656 1.06 -24.53 15.49
CA LEU A 656 2.44 -24.46 15.97
C LEU A 656 2.51 -24.90 17.44
N ILE A 657 1.67 -24.32 18.31
CA ILE A 657 1.57 -24.70 19.72
C ILE A 657 1.32 -26.22 19.83
N SER A 658 0.38 -26.79 19.09
CA SER A 658 0.08 -28.24 19.10
C SER A 658 1.25 -29.13 18.67
N ILE A 659 1.98 -28.74 17.61
CA ILE A 659 3.18 -29.45 17.11
C ILE A 659 4.30 -29.39 18.16
N CYS A 660 4.46 -28.25 18.82
CA CYS A 660 5.42 -28.08 19.91
C CYS A 660 5.14 -29.05 21.08
N PHE A 661 3.86 -29.26 21.45
CA PHE A 661 3.49 -30.24 22.48
C PHE A 661 3.75 -31.68 22.07
N SER A 662 3.52 -32.01 20.81
CA SER A 662 3.60 -33.38 20.32
C SER A 662 5.05 -33.87 20.17
N SER A 663 5.99 -32.97 19.90
CA SER A 663 7.39 -33.31 19.59
C SER A 663 8.30 -33.49 20.82
N LYS A 664 7.91 -32.98 22.00
CA LYS A 664 8.73 -32.96 23.24
C LYS A 664 10.13 -32.33 23.08
N ASN A 665 10.39 -31.58 22.01
CA ASN A 665 11.66 -30.89 21.80
C ASN A 665 11.58 -29.44 22.35
N ILE A 666 12.55 -29.09 23.20
CA ILE A 666 12.66 -27.78 23.86
C ILE A 666 12.87 -26.61 22.89
N ASP A 667 13.47 -26.85 21.72
CA ASP A 667 13.81 -25.79 20.75
C ASP A 667 12.57 -25.10 20.16
N TRP A 668 11.46 -25.83 20.07
CA TRP A 668 10.14 -25.32 19.68
C TRP A 668 9.62 -24.21 20.58
N LEU A 669 10.07 -24.16 21.83
CA LEU A 669 9.59 -23.17 22.79
C LEU A 669 9.97 -21.74 22.38
N ARG A 670 11.17 -21.53 21.84
CA ARG A 670 11.61 -20.21 21.35
C ARG A 670 10.72 -19.73 20.20
N VAL A 671 10.34 -20.65 19.33
CA VAL A 671 9.40 -20.42 18.21
C VAL A 671 8.03 -20.03 18.73
N VAL A 672 7.51 -20.74 19.73
CA VAL A 672 6.20 -20.44 20.35
C VAL A 672 6.17 -19.04 20.94
N ILE A 673 7.24 -18.63 21.64
CA ILE A 673 7.36 -17.29 22.24
C ILE A 673 7.36 -16.21 21.17
N PHE A 674 8.16 -16.40 20.11
CA PHE A 674 8.22 -15.45 19.00
C PHE A 674 6.90 -15.35 18.22
N CYS A 675 6.24 -16.47 17.97
CA CYS A 675 4.95 -16.51 17.29
C CYS A 675 3.84 -15.89 18.14
N ALA A 676 3.86 -16.09 19.46
CA ALA A 676 2.98 -15.40 20.38
C ALA A 676 3.18 -13.88 20.27
N LEU A 677 4.44 -13.41 20.24
CA LEU A 677 4.78 -12.00 20.10
C LEU A 677 4.30 -11.41 18.76
N CYS A 678 4.54 -12.11 17.63
CA CYS A 678 4.12 -11.67 16.30
C CYS A 678 2.59 -11.59 16.14
N ASN A 679 1.87 -12.50 16.79
CA ASN A 679 0.40 -12.55 16.74
C ASN A 679 -0.27 -11.66 17.81
N GLY A 680 0.51 -10.90 18.59
CA GLY A 680 0.01 -10.07 19.68
C GLY A 680 -0.64 -10.86 20.81
N ALA A 681 -0.17 -12.09 21.04
CA ALA A 681 -0.58 -12.93 22.15
C ALA A 681 0.25 -12.59 23.41
N ALA A 682 -0.41 -12.57 24.58
CA ALA A 682 0.30 -12.39 25.85
C ALA A 682 0.79 -13.75 26.37
N VAL A 683 2.00 -13.80 26.92
CA VAL A 683 2.53 -15.01 27.54
C VAL A 683 2.79 -14.73 29.01
N THR A 684 2.16 -15.51 29.89
CA THR A 684 2.35 -15.40 31.35
C THR A 684 2.98 -16.68 31.87
N ALA A 685 4.03 -16.58 32.68
CA ALA A 685 4.68 -17.73 33.31
C ALA A 685 4.41 -17.75 34.81
N THR A 686 4.08 -18.92 35.36
CA THR A 686 4.09 -19.22 36.79
C THR A 686 5.20 -20.23 37.10
N GLU A 687 5.38 -20.61 38.37
CA GLU A 687 6.36 -21.64 38.77
C GLU A 687 6.07 -23.03 38.15
N GLU A 688 4.82 -23.31 37.77
CA GLU A 688 4.38 -24.64 37.33
C GLU A 688 3.94 -24.71 35.86
N LYS A 689 3.57 -23.57 35.26
CA LYS A 689 3.06 -23.52 33.88
C LYS A 689 3.37 -22.20 33.16
N VAL A 690 3.44 -22.25 31.83
CA VAL A 690 3.28 -21.05 30.97
C VAL A 690 1.88 -21.06 30.40
N VAL A 691 1.26 -19.89 30.34
CA VAL A 691 -0.05 -19.67 29.76
C VAL A 691 0.08 -18.69 28.61
N ILE A 692 -0.38 -19.08 27.42
CA ILE A 692 -0.38 -18.25 26.21
C ILE A 692 -1.81 -17.78 25.95
N HIS A 693 -1.99 -16.47 25.83
CA HIS A 693 -3.25 -15.79 25.59
C HIS A 693 -3.24 -15.19 24.18
N SER A 694 -3.75 -15.92 23.19
CA SER A 694 -3.88 -15.43 21.81
C SER A 694 -5.24 -14.75 21.56
N ARG A 695 -5.39 -14.05 20.42
CA ARG A 695 -6.65 -13.37 20.02
C ARG A 695 -7.91 -14.26 20.11
N ASN A 696 -7.78 -15.58 19.95
CA ASN A 696 -8.91 -16.50 19.87
C ASN A 696 -8.93 -17.61 20.95
N LYS A 697 -7.84 -17.83 21.71
CA LYS A 697 -7.70 -18.95 22.65
C LYS A 697 -6.61 -18.73 23.71
N THR A 698 -6.86 -19.22 24.94
CA THR A 698 -5.86 -19.37 26.02
C THR A 698 -5.42 -20.83 26.14
N VAL A 699 -4.12 -21.09 26.21
CA VAL A 699 -3.54 -22.45 26.32
C VAL A 699 -2.59 -22.54 27.52
N ASP A 700 -2.81 -23.54 28.38
CA ASP A 700 -1.97 -23.85 29.53
C ASP A 700 -0.90 -24.89 29.17
N LEU A 701 0.38 -24.58 29.43
CA LEU A 701 1.55 -25.42 29.15
C LEU A 701 2.20 -25.83 30.47
N CYS A 702 1.99 -27.06 30.93
CA CYS A 702 2.66 -27.60 32.11
C CYS A 702 4.08 -28.06 31.76
N PHE A 703 5.08 -27.72 32.58
CA PHE A 703 6.46 -28.12 32.30
C PHE A 703 6.73 -29.57 32.68
N PRO A 704 7.42 -30.34 31.83
CA PRO A 704 7.95 -31.65 32.21
C PRO A 704 9.12 -31.59 33.20
N SER A 705 9.79 -30.44 33.42
CA SER A 705 10.87 -30.33 34.42
C SER A 705 11.16 -28.89 34.89
N LEU A 706 11.76 -28.76 36.09
CA LEU A 706 12.21 -27.49 36.69
C LEU A 706 13.36 -26.82 35.93
N LYS A 707 14.20 -27.60 35.25
CA LYS A 707 15.30 -27.09 34.41
C LYS A 707 14.74 -26.35 33.19
N LEU A 708 13.71 -26.91 32.58
CA LEU A 708 12.99 -26.30 31.46
C LEU A 708 12.44 -24.95 31.89
N HIS A 709 11.72 -24.91 33.02
CA HIS A 709 11.16 -23.68 33.61
C HIS A 709 12.19 -22.54 33.74
N HIS A 710 13.38 -22.82 34.26
CA HIS A 710 14.45 -21.84 34.41
C HIS A 710 15.02 -21.34 33.07
N GLU A 711 15.23 -22.24 32.10
CA GLU A 711 15.68 -21.87 30.75
C GLU A 711 14.63 -21.01 30.04
N MET A 712 13.33 -21.24 30.29
CA MET A 712 12.24 -20.42 29.74
C MET A 712 12.23 -19.01 30.30
N ILE A 713 12.24 -18.86 31.63
CA ILE A 713 12.24 -17.54 32.28
C ILE A 713 13.41 -16.72 31.77
N LYS A 714 14.59 -17.33 31.67
CA LYS A 714 15.78 -16.67 31.12
C LYS A 714 15.57 -16.21 29.68
N ALA A 715 15.01 -17.05 28.80
CA ALA A 715 14.72 -16.66 27.42
C ALA A 715 13.72 -15.50 27.33
N PHE A 716 12.68 -15.47 28.17
CA PHE A 716 11.75 -14.34 28.26
C PHE A 716 12.44 -13.06 28.72
N SER A 717 13.33 -13.14 29.71
CA SER A 717 14.11 -12.00 30.21
C SER A 717 15.06 -11.45 29.14
N ASP A 718 15.86 -12.31 28.50
CA ASP A 718 16.84 -11.91 27.49
C ASP A 718 16.16 -11.24 26.27
N GLN A 719 14.98 -11.74 25.86
CA GLN A 719 14.23 -11.22 24.72
C GLN A 719 13.47 -9.91 25.04
N ALA A 720 12.95 -9.78 26.26
CA ALA A 720 12.36 -8.53 26.73
C ALA A 720 13.41 -7.41 26.81
N GLU A 721 14.63 -7.74 27.24
CA GLU A 721 15.77 -6.82 27.29
C GLU A 721 16.19 -6.36 25.87
N GLN A 722 16.24 -7.28 24.89
CA GLN A 722 16.47 -6.94 23.47
C GLN A 722 15.38 -6.04 22.85
N LEU A 723 14.14 -6.16 23.30
CA LEU A 723 13.01 -5.34 22.85
C LEU A 723 12.83 -4.05 23.67
N HIS A 724 13.76 -3.74 24.60
CA HIS A 724 13.67 -2.62 25.55
C HIS A 724 12.40 -2.63 26.42
N LEU A 725 11.82 -3.82 26.63
CA LEU A 725 10.73 -4.07 27.56
C LEU A 725 11.38 -4.45 28.91
N SER A 726 11.54 -3.48 29.80
CA SER A 726 12.06 -3.76 31.16
C SER A 726 11.09 -4.67 31.91
N LEU A 727 11.40 -5.97 32.00
CA LEU A 727 10.73 -6.90 32.91
C LEU A 727 11.36 -6.78 34.29
N GLU A 728 10.89 -5.83 35.11
CA GLU A 728 11.07 -5.95 36.57
C GLU A 728 10.17 -7.08 37.06
N MET A 729 10.71 -8.29 37.15
CA MET A 729 10.10 -9.35 37.97
C MET A 729 10.43 -9.04 39.43
N SER A 730 9.42 -8.60 40.18
CA SER A 730 9.51 -8.27 41.60
C SER A 730 10.00 -9.46 42.43
N SER A 731 11.28 -9.47 42.79
CA SER A 731 11.83 -10.31 43.84
C SER A 731 11.87 -9.55 45.17
N GLU A 732 10.72 -9.30 45.79
CA GLU A 732 10.69 -8.84 47.19
C GLU A 732 9.68 -9.63 48.02
N ALA A 733 10.13 -10.79 48.49
CA ALA A 733 9.59 -11.44 49.66
C ALA A 733 10.68 -12.24 50.39
N SER A 734 11.66 -11.55 51.00
CA SER A 734 12.39 -12.13 52.14
C SER A 734 13.11 -11.05 52.95
N ASN A 735 12.92 -11.15 54.26
CA ASN A 735 13.66 -10.50 55.36
C ASN A 735 13.21 -9.12 55.83
N LYS A 736 12.28 -9.13 56.81
CA LYS A 736 12.65 -8.79 58.19
C LYS A 736 11.72 -9.42 59.23
N PRO A 737 12.22 -9.82 60.43
CA PRO A 737 11.52 -10.67 61.37
C PRO A 737 10.83 -9.90 62.52
N ASN A 738 9.78 -10.53 63.06
CA ASN A 738 9.23 -10.47 64.43
C ASN A 738 9.12 -9.11 65.14
N ILE A 739 7.90 -8.75 65.53
CA ILE A 739 7.50 -8.58 66.95
C ILE A 739 6.01 -8.93 67.07
N ALA A 740 5.74 -9.71 68.10
CA ALA A 740 4.45 -10.22 68.54
C ALA A 740 3.41 -9.12 68.82
N SER A 741 2.14 -9.41 68.60
CA SER A 741 1.21 -9.74 69.70
C SER A 741 -0.25 -9.77 69.22
N SER A 742 -0.90 -10.86 69.63
CA SER A 742 -2.28 -10.98 70.08
C SER A 742 -3.45 -10.53 69.18
N CYS A 743 -4.20 -11.56 68.77
CA CYS A 743 -5.62 -11.74 69.10
C CYS A 743 -6.66 -10.80 68.49
N CYS A 744 -7.47 -11.37 67.58
CA CYS A 744 -8.91 -11.64 67.74
C CYS A 744 -9.56 -11.60 66.34
N ASN A 745 -9.77 -12.76 65.73
CA ASN A 745 -11.02 -13.53 65.77
C ASN A 745 -12.22 -12.87 65.06
N ILE A 746 -12.60 -13.50 63.94
CA ILE A 746 -13.95 -14.00 63.59
C ILE A 746 -15.00 -12.88 63.34
N CYS A 747 -15.64 -12.75 62.18
CA CYS A 747 -16.29 -13.75 61.30
C CYS A 747 -16.06 -13.41 59.83
#